data_AF-A0A8S4AS45-F1
#
_entry.id   AF-A0A8S4AS45-F1
#
_cell.length_a   1.000
_cell.length_b   1.000
_cell.length_c   1.000
_cell.angle_alpha   90.00
_cell.angle_beta   90.00
_cell.angle_gamma   90.00
#
_symmetry.space_group_name_H-M   'P 1'
#
loop_
_entity.id
_entity.type
_entity.pdbx_description
1 polymer ?
#
loop_
_entity_poly.entity_id
_entity_poly.type
_entity_poly.pdbx_seq_one_letter_code
_entity_poly.pdbx_strand_id
1 'polypeptide(L)'
;MSSDAEMAQFGPAAVFLRKPEKERVEAQNRPFDARTACFVPNAKELYIKSVIQSREGGQVTVKTEADETVTVKEEDCHPMNPPKYDKIEDMAMMTHLNEPSTYSGLFCATVNPYKWLPVYDPQVVAAYRGKKRMEAPPHIFSVSDNAYQNMLTDLLEKSRVTFQLSEERSYHIFYQIMTGHKAELIEELVATDTATDILGFTGEEKMSIYKLTGAVAFLMGLNSADLLKGLCYPRVKVGNEYVTKGQTVPQEKKSLQEAHQQTLDDVQVEEDKVNSLTKAKSKLEQQVDDLEGSLEQEKKIRMDLERVKRKLEGDLKLAQESLMDLENDKQQSEEKMKKKEFENSQLQGKISDEQAINNQLQKKMKELQARIEELEEEVEAERAVRAKTEKQRSDLTREMEEISERLEEAGGATSAQIEMNKKREAEFLKLRRDLEEATLHHEATAAALRKKQADGMAELGEQVDNLQRVRQKLEKEKSELKMEFNLEKMTRTLEDQVMELRTKNDENARHISDLSSQKARFQTENGNSAPPSAAPHQGPAPTEKWLFSRNMPIVGELSRQLEERESLAKNALAHSLQSARHDCDLLREQFEEEQEAKAELRRCLSKANTEVSQWRNKYETDAIQRTEELEEAKKKLAQRLQEAEEQIETVNSKCASLEKSKQRLQNEMDDLMVDVERSNNSAATLDKKQRSYDKVLAEWKQKHKESQAELESTQKESRSLTAELFKLKNSYEEALDHLETMKRENKNLQQEISDLTEQLGETGKTIQELEKFKKQVETEKSDMQAALEEAEMDLSQIKAEVDRKVAEKDQEMDHLRRNGQRAMESMQATLDAEVRSRNEALRVKKKMEGDLNEMEIQMSHANRQAAEAQKQLRGVQGQLKDAQMHLDESLRAQDGLREQEAVLQRRAALLQAELQEVRAALEQTERSRKTAEQELLEASERTGLLHSQNTSLLNTKKKLEADVNQLHGEVEEAVQEARNAEERAKKAVTDVRLSSVRFCVLKGAVMEEMGVPVGLPQAAVMAEELRKEQDTSGHLERMKKNLEVSTEMNSFGGKETEESVEIENRALREA
;
A
#
# COMPACT_ATOMS: atom_id res chain seq x y z
N MET A 1 14.95 -6.62 26.42
CA MET A 1 15.77 -7.52 27.25
C MET A 1 15.43 -7.23 28.70
N SER A 2 15.40 -8.25 29.55
CA SER A 2 15.16 -8.08 30.99
C SER A 2 16.34 -7.34 31.65
N SER A 3 16.01 -6.29 32.42
CA SER A 3 16.94 -5.34 33.05
C SER A 3 17.45 -5.81 34.41
N ASP A 4 18.52 -5.19 34.93
CA ASP A 4 19.02 -5.49 36.30
C ASP A 4 17.95 -5.26 37.40
N ALA A 5 17.00 -4.34 37.18
CA ALA A 5 15.86 -4.12 38.08
C ALA A 5 14.92 -5.34 38.16
N GLU A 6 14.74 -6.07 37.06
CA GLU A 6 13.97 -7.32 37.05
C GLU A 6 14.76 -8.49 37.66
N MET A 7 16.09 -8.42 37.71
CA MET A 7 16.89 -9.45 38.38
C MET A 7 16.81 -9.37 39.91
N ALA A 8 16.47 -8.21 40.48
CA ALA A 8 16.39 -7.99 41.93
C ALA A 8 15.44 -8.97 42.66
N GLN A 9 14.38 -9.43 41.98
CA GLN A 9 13.42 -10.39 42.55
C GLN A 9 14.04 -11.76 42.90
N PHE A 10 15.15 -12.14 42.27
CA PHE A 10 15.87 -13.39 42.55
C PHE A 10 16.89 -13.25 43.70
N GLY A 11 17.05 -12.06 44.29
CA GLY A 11 17.89 -11.83 45.47
C GLY A 11 19.35 -12.25 45.27
N PRO A 12 19.99 -12.91 46.27
CA PRO A 12 21.38 -13.37 46.15
C PRO A 12 21.64 -14.35 44.99
N ALA A 13 20.61 -15.06 44.50
CA ALA A 13 20.73 -15.97 43.38
C ALA A 13 20.89 -15.26 42.02
N ALA A 14 20.51 -13.98 41.92
CA ALA A 14 20.52 -13.22 40.67
C ALA A 14 21.86 -13.33 39.92
N VAL A 15 22.98 -13.16 40.62
CA VAL A 15 24.35 -13.17 40.07
C VAL A 15 24.75 -14.53 39.48
N PHE A 16 24.13 -15.61 39.93
CA PHE A 16 24.35 -16.97 39.42
C PHE A 16 23.40 -17.34 38.27
N LEU A 17 22.24 -16.70 38.19
CA LEU A 17 21.23 -16.91 37.14
C LEU A 17 21.47 -16.02 35.90
N ARG A 18 21.95 -14.78 36.08
CA ARG A 18 22.28 -13.84 35.00
C ARG A 18 23.38 -12.87 35.45
N LYS A 19 24.30 -12.53 34.56
CA LYS A 19 25.32 -11.50 34.83
C LYS A 19 24.72 -10.09 34.81
N PRO A 20 25.25 -9.14 35.61
CA PRO A 20 24.79 -7.75 35.61
C PRO A 20 24.81 -7.13 34.22
N GLU A 21 23.89 -6.22 33.94
CA GLU A 21 23.72 -5.54 32.66
C GLU A 21 25.01 -4.85 32.21
N LYS A 22 25.76 -4.24 33.15
CA LYS A 22 27.10 -3.69 32.90
C LYS A 22 28.09 -4.74 32.38
N GLU A 23 28.24 -5.88 33.07
CA GLU A 23 29.15 -6.95 32.63
C GLU A 23 28.76 -7.50 31.25
N ARG A 24 27.45 -7.58 30.98
CA ARG A 24 26.92 -8.05 29.68
C ARG A 24 27.25 -7.06 28.57
N VAL A 25 27.03 -5.76 28.77
CA VAL A 25 27.38 -4.72 27.78
C VAL A 25 28.90 -4.66 27.55
N GLU A 26 29.71 -4.79 28.60
CA GLU A 26 31.17 -4.88 28.50
C GLU A 26 31.66 -6.16 27.79
N ALA A 27 30.91 -7.28 27.87
CA ALA A 27 31.20 -8.50 27.11
C ALA A 27 30.78 -8.38 25.63
N GLN A 28 29.59 -7.83 25.36
CA GLN A 28 29.04 -7.71 24.01
C GLN A 28 29.79 -6.66 23.15
N ASN A 29 30.35 -5.62 23.77
CA ASN A 29 31.11 -4.56 23.10
C ASN A 29 32.61 -4.87 22.91
N ARG A 30 33.05 -6.13 23.13
CA ARG A 30 34.46 -6.52 22.92
C ARG A 30 34.84 -6.43 21.43
N PRO A 31 36.05 -5.95 21.09
CA PRO A 31 36.54 -5.99 19.72
C PRO A 31 36.55 -7.42 19.17
N PHE A 32 36.02 -7.60 17.96
CA PHE A 32 35.90 -8.89 17.29
C PHE A 32 35.89 -8.70 15.77
N ASP A 33 36.72 -9.46 15.07
CA ASP A 33 36.70 -9.56 13.60
C ASP A 33 36.12 -10.91 13.17
N ALA A 34 34.95 -10.87 12.54
CA ALA A 34 34.25 -12.03 12.03
C ALA A 34 34.97 -12.76 10.88
N ARG A 35 35.99 -12.14 10.26
CA ARG A 35 36.76 -12.73 9.15
C ARG A 35 37.94 -13.57 9.62
N THR A 36 38.48 -13.27 10.80
CA THR A 36 39.69 -13.91 11.33
C THR A 36 39.47 -14.74 12.60
N ALA A 37 38.41 -14.49 13.38
CA ALA A 37 38.17 -15.25 14.62
C ALA A 37 37.55 -16.65 14.36
N CYS A 38 38.23 -17.70 14.84
CA CYS A 38 37.85 -19.09 14.64
C CYS A 38 38.11 -19.97 15.88
N PHE A 39 37.51 -21.16 15.88
CA PHE A 39 37.90 -22.29 16.71
C PHE A 39 38.64 -23.31 15.84
N VAL A 40 39.67 -23.94 16.42
CA VAL A 40 40.42 -25.04 15.79
C VAL A 40 40.60 -26.19 16.79
N PRO A 41 40.68 -27.45 16.33
CA PRO A 41 40.85 -28.59 17.23
C PRO A 41 42.21 -28.56 17.97
N ASN A 42 42.20 -28.99 19.23
CA ASN A 42 43.38 -29.06 20.10
C ASN A 42 43.40 -30.38 20.88
N ALA A 43 44.53 -31.10 20.86
CA ALA A 43 44.65 -32.42 21.48
C ALA A 43 44.54 -32.46 23.02
N LYS A 44 44.51 -31.31 23.71
CA LYS A 44 44.33 -31.20 25.16
C LYS A 44 42.96 -30.65 25.57
N GLU A 45 42.47 -29.64 24.85
CA GLU A 45 41.27 -28.87 25.21
C GLU A 45 40.07 -29.13 24.28
N LEU A 46 40.20 -30.12 23.38
CA LEU A 46 39.33 -30.43 22.23
C LEU A 46 39.24 -29.32 21.19
N TYR A 47 38.96 -28.07 21.58
CA TYR A 47 38.95 -26.90 20.70
C TYR A 47 39.53 -25.67 21.40
N ILE A 48 40.34 -24.90 20.70
CA ILE A 48 40.92 -23.63 21.19
C ILE A 48 40.51 -22.46 20.30
N LYS A 49 40.45 -21.25 20.88
CA LYS A 49 40.20 -20.00 20.15
C LYS A 49 41.48 -19.53 19.45
N SER A 50 41.31 -19.11 18.20
CA SER A 50 42.42 -18.70 17.34
C SER A 50 42.04 -17.57 16.37
N VAL A 51 43.06 -16.90 15.84
CA VAL A 51 42.95 -15.83 14.84
C VAL A 51 43.67 -16.27 13.56
N ILE A 52 42.96 -16.29 12.43
CA ILE A 52 43.51 -16.64 11.11
C ILE A 52 44.56 -15.60 10.68
N GLN A 53 45.73 -16.08 10.28
CA GLN A 53 46.83 -15.28 9.73
C GLN A 53 46.92 -15.39 8.20
N SER A 54 46.81 -16.59 7.64
CA SER A 54 46.76 -16.82 6.19
C SER A 54 45.88 -18.03 5.81
N ARG A 55 45.46 -18.08 4.54
CA ARG A 55 44.80 -19.23 3.91
C ARG A 55 45.53 -19.55 2.61
N GLU A 56 46.08 -20.76 2.50
CA GLU A 56 46.89 -21.18 1.37
C GLU A 56 46.61 -22.65 1.05
N GLY A 57 46.28 -22.98 -0.21
CA GLY A 57 46.17 -24.35 -0.69
C GLY A 57 45.13 -25.25 0.01
N GLY A 58 44.08 -24.68 0.62
CA GLY A 58 43.08 -25.43 1.41
C GLY A 58 43.49 -25.67 2.86
N GLN A 59 44.58 -25.05 3.32
CA GLN A 59 45.01 -25.01 4.71
C GLN A 59 44.91 -23.59 5.26
N VAL A 60 44.65 -23.48 6.56
CA VAL A 60 44.47 -22.23 7.29
C VAL A 60 45.50 -22.17 8.40
N THR A 61 46.36 -21.16 8.36
CA THR A 61 47.35 -20.90 9.41
C THR A 61 46.75 -19.93 10.41
N VAL A 62 46.63 -20.36 11.66
CA VAL A 62 46.00 -19.61 12.75
C VAL A 62 47.00 -19.39 13.89
N LYS A 63 46.77 -18.35 14.69
CA LYS A 63 47.47 -18.11 15.97
C LYS A 63 46.51 -18.35 17.13
N THR A 64 46.89 -19.19 18.09
CA THR A 64 46.06 -19.52 19.27
C THR A 64 46.11 -18.40 20.32
N GLU A 65 45.20 -18.45 21.30
CA GLU A 65 45.23 -17.58 22.49
C GLU A 65 46.49 -17.77 23.37
N ALA A 66 47.24 -18.88 23.17
CA ALA A 66 48.55 -19.13 23.77
C ALA A 66 49.74 -18.56 22.95
N ASP A 67 49.45 -17.77 21.91
CA ASP A 67 50.39 -17.15 20.97
C ASP A 67 51.14 -18.13 20.03
N GLU A 68 50.78 -19.42 20.05
CA GLU A 68 51.31 -20.47 19.17
C GLU A 68 50.68 -20.41 17.77
N THR A 69 51.48 -20.54 16.71
CA THR A 69 50.98 -20.64 15.32
C THR A 69 50.78 -22.11 14.93
N VAL A 70 49.58 -22.46 14.46
CA VAL A 70 49.18 -23.81 14.05
C VAL A 70 48.53 -23.75 12.66
N THR A 71 48.91 -24.66 11.77
CA THR A 71 48.26 -24.82 10.46
C THR A 71 47.30 -26.01 10.50
N VAL A 72 46.03 -25.78 10.18
CA VAL A 72 44.95 -26.78 10.13
C VAL A 72 44.34 -26.83 8.72
N LYS A 73 43.48 -27.81 8.42
CA LYS A 73 42.70 -27.77 7.18
C LYS A 73 41.60 -26.72 7.28
N GLU A 74 41.11 -26.25 6.14
CA GLU A 74 39.97 -25.32 6.10
C GLU A 74 38.66 -25.95 6.65
N GLU A 75 38.50 -27.27 6.55
CA GLU A 75 37.40 -28.04 7.16
C GLU A 75 37.44 -28.01 8.70
N ASP A 76 38.64 -28.04 9.29
CA ASP A 76 38.88 -28.06 10.75
C ASP A 76 38.80 -26.64 11.38
N CYS A 77 38.55 -25.60 10.57
CA CYS A 77 38.57 -24.19 10.97
C CYS A 77 37.14 -23.64 11.15
N HIS A 78 36.54 -23.88 12.32
CA HIS A 78 35.15 -23.51 12.58
C HIS A 78 35.01 -22.01 12.92
N PRO A 79 33.99 -21.29 12.40
CA PRO A 79 33.82 -19.85 12.66
C PRO A 79 33.37 -19.58 14.11
N MET A 80 33.92 -18.54 14.75
CA MET A 80 33.51 -18.14 16.10
C MET A 80 32.23 -17.26 16.06
N ASN A 81 31.39 -17.34 17.10
CA ASN A 81 30.23 -16.45 17.25
C ASN A 81 30.67 -15.04 17.73
N PRO A 82 30.06 -13.95 17.23
CA PRO A 82 30.32 -12.60 17.73
C PRO A 82 30.06 -12.43 19.23
N PRO A 83 30.76 -11.51 19.95
CA PRO A 83 30.62 -11.33 21.41
C PRO A 83 29.21 -10.98 21.89
N LYS A 84 28.34 -10.48 21.00
CA LYS A 84 26.88 -10.36 21.23
C LYS A 84 26.25 -11.63 21.81
N TYR A 85 26.79 -12.81 21.46
CA TYR A 85 26.31 -14.13 21.85
C TYR A 85 27.08 -14.76 23.04
N ASP A 86 28.05 -14.07 23.65
CA ASP A 86 28.77 -14.60 24.83
C ASP A 86 27.80 -14.90 25.98
N LYS A 87 27.77 -16.17 26.42
CA LYS A 87 26.88 -16.70 27.48
C LYS A 87 25.39 -16.41 27.21
N ILE A 88 24.95 -16.59 25.96
CA ILE A 88 23.53 -16.50 25.60
C ILE A 88 22.68 -17.55 26.34
N GLU A 89 21.47 -17.15 26.74
CA GLU A 89 20.56 -17.97 27.56
C GLU A 89 19.89 -19.12 26.78
N ASP A 90 19.89 -19.05 25.45
CA ASP A 90 19.47 -20.11 24.54
C ASP A 90 20.52 -20.23 23.42
N MET A 91 21.24 -21.36 23.40
CA MET A 91 22.31 -21.61 22.43
C MET A 91 21.79 -21.84 21.01
N ALA A 92 20.50 -22.15 20.82
CA ALA A 92 19.89 -22.19 19.50
C ALA A 92 19.71 -20.80 18.84
N MET A 93 19.96 -19.71 19.58
CA MET A 93 19.94 -18.32 19.05
C MET A 93 21.30 -17.86 18.49
N MET A 94 22.34 -18.69 18.51
CA MET A 94 23.65 -18.36 17.93
C MET A 94 23.65 -18.41 16.40
N THR A 95 24.52 -17.63 15.76
CA THR A 95 24.61 -17.57 14.28
C THR A 95 25.41 -18.74 13.71
N HIS A 96 26.49 -19.15 14.38
CA HIS A 96 27.28 -20.31 14.02
C HIS A 96 26.94 -21.46 14.97
N LEU A 97 26.19 -22.45 14.48
CA LEU A 97 25.85 -23.66 15.23
C LEU A 97 26.91 -24.73 14.91
N ASN A 98 27.98 -24.76 15.71
CA ASN A 98 29.06 -25.74 15.61
C ASN A 98 29.37 -26.35 16.98
N GLU A 99 30.02 -27.52 16.97
CA GLU A 99 30.35 -28.30 18.17
C GLU A 99 31.07 -27.48 19.26
N PRO A 100 32.15 -26.70 18.97
CA PRO A 100 32.79 -25.84 19.99
C PRO A 100 31.92 -24.69 20.54
N SER A 101 30.82 -24.33 19.88
CA SER A 101 29.83 -23.38 20.46
C SER A 101 28.79 -24.08 21.34
N THR A 102 28.58 -25.40 21.15
CA THR A 102 27.60 -26.24 21.86
C THR A 102 26.12 -25.87 21.61
N TYR A 103 25.20 -26.84 21.74
CA TYR A 103 23.77 -26.67 21.43
C TYR A 103 22.85 -27.01 22.62
N SER A 104 21.78 -26.23 22.81
CA SER A 104 20.62 -26.59 23.64
C SER A 104 19.44 -25.66 23.35
N GLY A 105 18.60 -26.07 22.39
CA GLY A 105 17.26 -25.48 22.20
C GLY A 105 16.28 -26.00 23.26
N LEU A 106 15.58 -27.11 22.98
CA LEU A 106 14.59 -27.68 23.92
C LEU A 106 15.18 -28.08 25.29
N PHE A 107 16.43 -28.55 25.35
CA PHE A 107 17.07 -28.97 26.60
C PHE A 107 17.37 -27.82 27.57
N CYS A 108 17.37 -28.13 28.88
CA CYS A 108 17.91 -27.27 29.93
C CYS A 108 19.20 -27.90 30.48
N ALA A 109 20.33 -27.58 29.85
CA ALA A 109 21.63 -28.12 30.22
C ALA A 109 22.01 -27.71 31.66
N THR A 110 22.04 -28.68 32.57
CA THR A 110 22.32 -28.46 33.99
C THR A 110 23.69 -29.04 34.34
N VAL A 111 24.70 -28.17 34.46
CA VAL A 111 26.06 -28.57 34.87
C VAL A 111 26.12 -28.65 36.39
N ASN A 112 26.61 -29.76 36.94
CA ASN A 112 26.78 -29.92 38.38
C ASN A 112 27.77 -28.86 38.91
N PRO A 113 27.38 -27.97 39.85
CA PRO A 113 28.26 -26.91 40.35
C PRO A 113 29.31 -27.40 41.36
N TYR A 114 29.20 -28.64 41.85
CA TYR A 114 30.04 -29.26 42.90
C TYR A 114 30.15 -28.44 44.21
N LYS A 115 29.21 -27.51 44.43
CA LYS A 115 29.08 -26.67 45.63
C LYS A 115 27.64 -26.19 45.76
N TRP A 116 27.22 -25.81 46.97
CA TRP A 116 25.90 -25.22 47.19
C TRP A 116 25.79 -23.83 46.54
N LEU A 117 24.62 -23.53 45.97
CA LEU A 117 24.28 -22.25 45.34
C LEU A 117 22.84 -21.86 45.75
N PRO A 118 22.54 -20.57 45.99
CA PRO A 118 21.21 -20.10 46.41
C PRO A 118 20.13 -20.16 45.31
N VAL A 119 20.40 -20.83 44.18
CA VAL A 119 19.46 -20.98 43.05
C VAL A 119 18.22 -21.83 43.39
N TYR A 120 18.26 -22.54 44.51
CA TYR A 120 17.14 -23.34 45.03
C TYR A 120 16.36 -22.65 46.17
N ASP A 121 16.72 -21.41 46.53
CA ASP A 121 16.06 -20.69 47.63
C ASP A 121 14.56 -20.45 47.36
N PRO A 122 13.69 -20.40 48.38
CA PRO A 122 12.25 -20.17 48.20
C PRO A 122 11.92 -18.86 47.46
N GLN A 123 12.78 -17.85 47.56
CA GLN A 123 12.67 -16.61 46.79
C GLN A 123 12.80 -16.88 45.28
N VAL A 124 13.70 -17.77 44.87
CA VAL A 124 13.89 -18.16 43.47
C VAL A 124 12.69 -18.97 42.98
N VAL A 125 12.20 -19.93 43.78
CA VAL A 125 10.96 -20.68 43.47
C VAL A 125 9.78 -19.74 43.22
N ALA A 126 9.58 -18.75 44.11
CA ALA A 126 8.54 -17.73 43.95
C ALA A 126 8.76 -16.85 42.71
N ALA A 127 10.01 -16.51 42.39
CA ALA A 127 10.37 -15.70 41.22
C ALA A 127 10.27 -16.45 39.87
N TYR A 128 10.24 -17.78 39.85
CA TYR A 128 9.96 -18.58 38.64
C TYR A 128 8.47 -18.93 38.45
N ARG A 129 7.66 -18.91 39.51
CA ARG A 129 6.22 -19.26 39.45
C ARG A 129 5.48 -18.44 38.39
N GLY A 130 4.84 -19.14 37.45
CA GLY A 130 3.96 -18.54 36.44
C GLY A 130 4.68 -17.83 35.28
N LYS A 131 6.01 -17.91 35.20
CA LYS A 131 6.79 -17.33 34.09
C LYS A 131 7.13 -18.37 33.04
N LYS A 132 7.06 -17.98 31.78
CA LYS A 132 7.53 -18.80 30.66
C LYS A 132 9.06 -18.80 30.62
N ARG A 133 9.64 -19.82 29.99
CA ARG A 133 11.11 -19.97 29.81
C ARG A 133 11.82 -18.75 29.18
N MET A 134 11.10 -17.89 28.46
CA MET A 134 11.62 -16.66 27.84
C MET A 134 11.55 -15.43 28.76
N GLU A 135 10.88 -15.53 29.90
CA GLU A 135 10.52 -14.43 30.83
C GLU A 135 11.38 -14.48 32.12
N ALA A 136 12.21 -15.51 32.28
CA ALA A 136 13.17 -15.69 33.37
C ALA A 136 14.44 -16.40 32.86
N PRO A 137 15.60 -16.29 33.54
CA PRO A 137 16.84 -16.95 33.11
C PRO A 137 16.72 -18.49 33.07
N PRO A 138 17.60 -19.22 32.37
CA PRO A 138 17.57 -20.68 32.33
C PRO A 138 17.74 -21.31 33.72
N HIS A 139 16.74 -22.10 34.16
CA HIS A 139 16.79 -22.84 35.41
C HIS A 139 15.82 -24.04 35.38
N ILE A 140 16.06 -25.08 36.20
CA ILE A 140 15.23 -26.29 36.22
C ILE A 140 13.75 -25.99 36.56
N PHE A 141 13.50 -24.95 37.36
CA PHE A 141 12.14 -24.50 37.70
C PHE A 141 11.34 -23.97 36.50
N SER A 142 11.99 -23.63 35.38
CA SER A 142 11.32 -23.28 34.12
C SER A 142 10.90 -24.49 33.27
N VAL A 143 11.28 -25.72 33.69
CA VAL A 143 10.99 -26.99 33.00
C VAL A 143 10.10 -27.89 33.86
N SER A 144 10.23 -27.86 35.18
CA SER A 144 9.49 -28.73 36.10
C SER A 144 7.95 -28.61 36.02
N ASP A 145 7.44 -27.44 35.61
CA ASP A 145 6.00 -27.21 35.38
C ASP A 145 5.44 -28.08 34.24
N ASN A 146 6.29 -28.42 33.26
CA ASN A 146 5.96 -29.35 32.18
C ASN A 146 6.18 -30.81 32.58
N ALA A 147 7.26 -31.09 33.33
CA ALA A 147 7.56 -32.43 33.82
C ALA A 147 6.47 -33.00 34.77
N TYR A 148 5.77 -32.14 35.52
CA TYR A 148 4.69 -32.54 36.42
C TYR A 148 3.51 -33.25 35.72
N GLN A 149 3.26 -32.94 34.43
CA GLN A 149 2.24 -33.65 33.63
C GLN A 149 2.71 -35.08 33.25
N ASN A 150 4.00 -35.26 32.99
CA ASN A 150 4.56 -36.52 32.47
C ASN A 150 4.94 -37.52 33.58
N MET A 151 4.80 -37.14 34.85
CA MET A 151 5.13 -37.97 36.03
C MET A 151 4.11 -39.10 36.31
N LEU A 152 3.11 -39.28 35.45
CA LEU A 152 2.01 -40.24 35.64
C LEU A 152 2.25 -41.62 35.01
N THR A 153 3.45 -41.89 34.48
CA THR A 153 3.73 -43.05 33.62
C THR A 153 4.95 -43.87 34.08
N ASP A 154 5.04 -44.20 35.38
CA ASP A 154 6.11 -45.03 35.93
C ASP A 154 5.80 -46.54 35.92
N LEU A 155 6.76 -47.33 35.41
CA LEU A 155 6.73 -48.80 35.42
C LEU A 155 7.55 -49.35 36.59
N LEU A 156 6.87 -49.90 37.61
CA LEU A 156 7.53 -50.51 38.76
C LEU A 156 8.32 -51.78 38.38
N GLU A 157 9.63 -51.77 38.62
CA GLU A 157 10.56 -52.89 38.35
C GLU A 157 10.37 -54.08 39.33
N LYS A 158 9.28 -54.83 39.17
CA LYS A 158 8.89 -55.95 40.06
C LYS A 158 9.98 -57.02 40.28
N SER A 159 10.87 -57.23 39.31
CA SER A 159 12.03 -58.14 39.41
C SER A 159 12.98 -57.79 40.56
N ARG A 160 13.13 -56.51 40.91
CA ARG A 160 14.01 -55.99 41.98
C ARG A 160 13.60 -56.44 43.39
N VAL A 161 12.43 -57.05 43.55
CA VAL A 161 11.98 -57.68 44.81
C VAL A 161 12.59 -59.06 45.00
N THR A 162 12.90 -59.79 43.92
CA THR A 162 13.37 -61.19 43.94
C THR A 162 14.80 -61.40 43.45
N PHE A 163 15.41 -60.37 42.84
CA PHE A 163 16.74 -60.42 42.26
C PHE A 163 17.43 -59.04 42.30
N GLN A 164 18.76 -59.01 42.39
CA GLN A 164 19.56 -57.79 42.33
C GLN A 164 20.95 -58.05 41.74
N LEU A 165 21.55 -57.03 41.11
CA LEU A 165 22.93 -57.04 40.63
C LEU A 165 23.93 -56.82 41.79
N SER A 166 25.20 -57.20 41.57
CA SER A 166 26.22 -57.29 42.65
C SER A 166 26.63 -55.97 43.29
N GLU A 167 26.43 -54.84 42.62
CA GLU A 167 26.69 -53.49 43.15
C GLU A 167 25.40 -52.73 43.51
N GLU A 168 24.23 -53.38 43.37
CA GLU A 168 22.92 -52.79 43.60
C GLU A 168 22.24 -53.30 44.88
N ARG A 169 21.21 -52.57 45.31
CA ARG A 169 20.31 -52.96 46.40
C ARG A 169 18.87 -53.09 45.90
N SER A 170 18.09 -53.90 46.61
CA SER A 170 16.62 -53.89 46.49
C SER A 170 16.04 -52.61 47.12
N TYR A 171 14.71 -52.44 47.05
CA TYR A 171 14.00 -51.25 47.49
C TYR A 171 14.31 -50.86 48.95
N HIS A 172 14.39 -49.55 49.20
CA HIS A 172 14.90 -48.97 50.45
C HIS A 172 14.14 -49.47 51.69
N ILE A 173 12.82 -49.65 51.58
CA ILE A 173 11.91 -50.06 52.65
C ILE A 173 12.33 -51.37 53.34
N PHE A 174 12.83 -52.36 52.60
CA PHE A 174 13.31 -53.61 53.20
C PHE A 174 14.48 -53.36 54.17
N TYR A 175 15.41 -52.49 53.78
CA TYR A 175 16.58 -52.16 54.60
C TYR A 175 16.22 -51.25 55.78
N GLN A 176 15.31 -50.29 55.57
CA GLN A 176 14.80 -49.39 56.61
C GLN A 176 14.13 -50.20 57.74
N ILE A 177 13.19 -51.10 57.40
CA ILE A 177 12.51 -51.99 58.37
C ILE A 177 13.51 -52.92 59.09
N MET A 178 14.56 -53.37 58.42
CA MET A 178 15.60 -54.23 59.02
C MET A 178 16.67 -53.47 59.85
N THR A 179 16.56 -52.16 60.05
CA THR A 179 17.63 -51.40 60.75
C THR A 179 17.55 -51.44 62.27
N GLY A 180 18.69 -51.77 62.89
CA GLY A 180 18.95 -51.50 64.31
C GLY A 180 20.26 -50.74 64.58
N HIS A 181 21.11 -50.50 63.57
CA HIS A 181 22.53 -50.14 63.75
C HIS A 181 23.08 -49.02 62.83
N LYS A 182 22.24 -48.29 62.08
CA LYS A 182 22.68 -47.13 61.25
C LYS A 182 21.73 -45.94 61.44
N ALA A 183 22.25 -44.80 61.90
CA ALA A 183 21.46 -43.61 62.22
C ALA A 183 20.74 -43.01 60.99
N GLU A 184 21.44 -42.86 59.87
CA GLU A 184 20.92 -42.30 58.61
C GLU A 184 19.63 -43.00 58.14
N LEU A 185 19.59 -44.33 58.25
CA LEU A 185 18.43 -45.15 57.85
C LEU A 185 17.29 -45.13 58.87
N ILE A 186 17.57 -44.76 60.13
CA ILE A 186 16.54 -44.55 61.16
C ILE A 186 15.84 -43.21 60.92
N GLU A 187 16.56 -42.17 60.49
CA GLU A 187 15.94 -40.89 60.08
C GLU A 187 15.07 -41.07 58.83
N GLU A 188 15.53 -41.83 57.82
CA GLU A 188 14.68 -42.22 56.67
C GLU A 188 13.43 -43.01 57.09
N LEU A 189 13.57 -43.97 58.02
CA LEU A 189 12.44 -44.76 58.51
C LEU A 189 11.42 -43.87 59.25
N VAL A 190 11.87 -42.98 60.13
CA VAL A 190 11.00 -42.03 60.85
C VAL A 190 10.31 -41.07 59.88
N ALA A 191 11.00 -40.60 58.83
CA ALA A 191 10.38 -39.79 57.79
C ALA A 191 9.30 -40.57 57.01
N THR A 192 9.55 -41.84 56.68
CA THR A 192 8.61 -42.72 55.98
C THR A 192 7.39 -43.07 56.86
N ASP A 193 7.63 -43.37 58.14
CA ASP A 193 6.62 -43.65 59.15
C ASP A 193 5.70 -42.43 59.36
N THR A 194 6.29 -41.24 59.51
CA THR A 194 5.55 -39.96 59.65
C THR A 194 4.79 -39.60 58.36
N ALA A 195 5.39 -39.79 57.18
CA ALA A 195 4.73 -39.55 55.90
C ALA A 195 3.51 -40.46 55.70
N THR A 196 3.57 -41.71 56.17
CA THR A 196 2.45 -42.65 56.10
C THR A 196 1.26 -42.17 56.92
N ASP A 197 1.48 -41.60 58.11
CA ASP A 197 0.41 -40.99 58.92
C ASP A 197 -0.17 -39.72 58.26
N ILE A 198 0.70 -38.86 57.70
CA ILE A 198 0.30 -37.62 57.02
C ILE A 198 -0.54 -37.90 55.76
N LEU A 199 -0.26 -39.00 55.05
CA LEU A 199 -1.02 -39.47 53.90
C LEU A 199 -2.39 -40.09 54.27
N GLY A 200 -2.73 -40.16 55.57
CA GLY A 200 -4.05 -40.56 56.04
C GLY A 200 -4.27 -42.06 56.17
N PHE A 201 -3.22 -42.89 56.04
CA PHE A 201 -3.31 -44.30 56.37
C PHE A 201 -3.58 -44.47 57.87
N THR A 202 -4.50 -45.35 58.23
CA THR A 202 -4.72 -45.69 59.63
C THR A 202 -3.52 -46.44 60.20
N GLY A 203 -3.34 -46.39 61.53
CA GLY A 203 -2.29 -47.15 62.21
C GLY A 203 -2.39 -48.67 61.98
N GLU A 204 -3.58 -49.20 61.65
CA GLU A 204 -3.77 -50.61 61.29
C GLU A 204 -3.32 -50.91 59.84
N GLU A 205 -3.60 -50.03 58.89
CA GLU A 205 -3.11 -50.14 57.50
C GLU A 205 -1.59 -49.98 57.43
N LYS A 206 -1.04 -48.96 58.10
CA LYS A 206 0.41 -48.72 58.25
C LYS A 206 1.13 -49.94 58.84
N MET A 207 0.59 -50.50 59.92
CA MET A 207 1.10 -51.74 60.52
C MET A 207 0.94 -52.95 59.58
N SER A 208 -0.08 -52.98 58.74
CA SER A 208 -0.29 -54.04 57.75
C SER A 208 0.68 -53.96 56.57
N ILE A 209 1.04 -52.75 56.12
CA ILE A 209 2.10 -52.51 55.11
C ILE A 209 3.44 -53.06 55.61
N TYR A 210 3.82 -52.78 56.86
CA TYR A 210 5.06 -53.30 57.44
C TYR A 210 5.02 -54.84 57.59
N LYS A 211 3.89 -55.43 58.01
CA LYS A 211 3.69 -56.89 58.08
C LYS A 211 3.79 -57.57 56.71
N LEU A 212 3.24 -56.96 55.65
CA LEU A 212 3.30 -57.45 54.28
C LEU A 212 4.73 -57.40 53.72
N THR A 213 5.50 -56.38 54.09
CA THR A 213 6.87 -56.18 53.60
C THR A 213 7.89 -57.14 54.27
N GLY A 214 7.64 -57.58 55.50
CA GLY A 214 8.51 -58.50 56.27
C GLY A 214 8.00 -59.94 56.38
N ALA A 215 7.26 -60.43 55.39
CA ALA A 215 6.32 -61.53 55.56
C ALA A 215 6.91 -62.91 55.98
N VAL A 216 6.29 -63.48 57.02
CA VAL A 216 6.17 -64.93 57.29
C VAL A 216 4.69 -65.19 57.64
N ALA A 217 4.16 -66.39 57.38
CA ALA A 217 2.72 -66.73 57.48
C ALA A 217 1.96 -66.13 58.69
N PHE A 218 2.58 -66.14 59.87
CA PHE A 218 2.05 -65.57 61.11
C PHE A 218 1.74 -64.06 61.01
N LEU A 219 2.61 -63.28 60.36
CA LEU A 219 2.44 -61.83 60.18
C LEU A 219 1.32 -61.48 59.20
N MET A 220 1.01 -62.38 58.26
CA MET A 220 -0.10 -62.25 57.31
C MET A 220 -1.45 -62.66 57.90
N GLY A 221 -1.52 -63.05 59.17
CA GLY A 221 -2.75 -63.53 59.82
C GLY A 221 -3.26 -64.88 59.32
N LEU A 222 -2.48 -65.59 58.50
CA LEU A 222 -2.84 -66.88 57.92
C LEU A 222 -2.51 -68.01 58.89
N ASN A 223 -3.41 -68.99 59.00
CA ASN A 223 -3.10 -70.23 59.72
C ASN A 223 -1.97 -70.97 58.98
N SER A 224 -0.78 -71.02 59.57
CA SER A 224 0.40 -71.68 59.00
C SER A 224 0.13 -73.13 58.59
N ALA A 225 -0.74 -73.85 59.32
CA ALA A 225 -1.11 -75.21 58.98
C ALA A 225 -1.97 -75.29 57.70
N ASP A 226 -2.93 -74.36 57.51
CA ASP A 226 -3.75 -74.34 56.30
C ASP A 226 -3.01 -73.74 55.10
N LEU A 227 -2.01 -72.85 55.32
CA LEU A 227 -1.11 -72.40 54.25
C LEU A 227 -0.21 -73.54 53.75
N LEU A 228 0.47 -74.25 54.65
CA LEU A 228 1.31 -75.41 54.29
C LEU A 228 0.49 -76.55 53.67
N LYS A 229 -0.75 -76.74 54.12
CA LYS A 229 -1.71 -77.67 53.52
C LYS A 229 -2.25 -77.17 52.17
N GLY A 230 -2.41 -75.87 51.97
CA GLY A 230 -2.75 -75.28 50.68
C GLY A 230 -1.64 -75.47 49.64
N LEU A 231 -0.37 -75.42 50.07
CA LEU A 231 0.81 -75.66 49.25
C LEU A 231 1.03 -77.16 48.96
N CYS A 232 1.18 -78.00 49.98
CA CYS A 232 1.55 -79.42 49.80
C CYS A 232 0.35 -80.36 49.56
N TYR A 233 -0.87 -79.92 49.87
CA TYR A 233 -2.11 -80.70 49.76
C TYR A 233 -3.29 -79.89 49.16
N PRO A 234 -3.12 -79.21 48.01
CA PRO A 234 -4.14 -78.32 47.44
C PRO A 234 -5.48 -79.03 47.22
N ARG A 235 -6.57 -78.31 47.50
CA ARG A 235 -7.95 -78.74 47.22
C ARG A 235 -8.35 -78.31 45.82
N VAL A 236 -8.17 -79.21 44.85
CA VAL A 236 -8.48 -78.97 43.44
C VAL A 236 -9.96 -79.31 43.19
N LYS A 237 -10.66 -78.45 42.45
CA LYS A 237 -12.05 -78.73 42.03
C LYS A 237 -12.05 -79.79 40.92
N VAL A 238 -12.77 -80.88 41.12
CA VAL A 238 -12.88 -81.99 40.15
C VAL A 238 -14.37 -82.33 40.02
N GLY A 239 -14.95 -81.98 38.87
CA GLY A 239 -16.41 -81.97 38.72
C GLY A 239 -17.07 -80.99 39.69
N ASN A 240 -18.07 -81.46 40.42
CA ASN A 240 -18.83 -80.63 41.38
C ASN A 240 -18.19 -80.56 42.80
N GLU A 241 -17.12 -81.31 43.07
CA GLU A 241 -16.52 -81.42 44.41
C GLU A 241 -15.06 -80.90 44.47
N TYR A 242 -14.58 -80.59 45.68
CA TYR A 242 -13.22 -80.11 45.94
C TYR A 242 -12.37 -81.20 46.61
N VAL A 243 -11.55 -81.88 45.80
CA VAL A 243 -10.75 -83.04 46.19
C VAL A 243 -9.34 -82.60 46.60
N THR A 244 -8.90 -83.04 47.77
CA THR A 244 -7.53 -82.81 48.25
C THR A 244 -6.54 -83.70 47.51
N LYS A 245 -5.59 -83.12 46.76
CA LYS A 245 -4.46 -83.85 46.16
C LYS A 245 -3.20 -83.57 46.97
N GLY A 246 -2.55 -84.61 47.49
CA GLY A 246 -1.19 -84.48 48.03
C GLY A 246 -0.15 -84.45 46.91
N GLN A 247 0.85 -83.57 47.03
CA GLN A 247 1.97 -83.49 46.10
C GLN A 247 3.26 -83.95 46.81
N THR A 248 4.03 -84.82 46.15
CA THR A 248 5.43 -85.12 46.54
C THR A 248 6.35 -84.12 45.85
N VAL A 249 7.54 -83.76 46.38
CA VAL A 249 8.40 -82.73 45.74
C VAL A 249 8.64 -82.93 44.23
N PRO A 250 8.80 -84.16 43.68
CA PRO A 250 8.87 -84.36 42.22
C PRO A 250 7.54 -84.20 41.49
N GLN A 251 6.39 -84.46 42.13
CA GLN A 251 5.05 -84.22 41.57
C GLN A 251 4.56 -82.79 41.80
N GLU A 252 4.99 -82.11 42.85
CA GLU A 252 4.89 -80.67 43.04
C GLU A 252 5.70 -80.00 41.94
N LYS A 253 6.97 -80.38 41.75
CA LYS A 253 7.78 -79.93 40.60
C LYS A 253 7.19 -80.33 39.24
N LYS A 254 6.61 -81.53 39.08
CA LYS A 254 5.98 -81.94 37.80
C LYS A 254 4.65 -81.26 37.55
N SER A 255 3.83 -80.99 38.57
CA SER A 255 2.61 -80.19 38.43
C SER A 255 2.88 -78.69 38.45
N LEU A 256 4.03 -78.23 38.94
CA LEU A 256 4.59 -76.93 38.60
C LEU A 256 5.16 -76.94 37.18
N GLN A 257 5.69 -78.03 36.62
CA GLN A 257 6.10 -78.08 35.21
C GLN A 257 4.91 -78.26 34.26
N GLU A 258 3.83 -78.92 34.66
CA GLU A 258 2.58 -79.04 33.90
C GLU A 258 1.71 -77.80 34.08
N ALA A 259 1.71 -77.17 35.25
CA ALA A 259 1.12 -75.83 35.40
C ALA A 259 2.02 -74.74 34.83
N HIS A 260 3.35 -74.90 34.74
CA HIS A 260 4.23 -73.99 34.01
C HIS A 260 4.14 -74.24 32.51
N GLN A 261 3.89 -75.46 32.04
CA GLN A 261 3.58 -75.71 30.63
C GLN A 261 2.18 -75.19 30.31
N GLN A 262 1.15 -75.48 31.10
CA GLN A 262 -0.16 -74.86 30.95
C GLN A 262 -0.08 -73.34 31.09
N THR A 263 0.73 -72.79 32.00
CA THR A 263 0.96 -71.34 32.09
C THR A 263 1.83 -70.83 30.95
N LEU A 264 2.68 -71.64 30.30
CA LEU A 264 3.42 -71.27 29.09
C LEU A 264 2.54 -71.35 27.85
N ASP A 265 1.56 -72.24 27.82
CA ASP A 265 0.58 -72.41 26.74
C ASP A 265 -0.52 -71.34 26.89
N ASP A 266 -0.97 -71.07 28.13
CA ASP A 266 -1.85 -69.95 28.49
C ASP A 266 -1.10 -68.62 28.34
N VAL A 267 0.19 -68.52 28.67
CA VAL A 267 1.04 -67.36 28.31
C VAL A 267 1.36 -67.36 26.83
N GLN A 268 1.31 -68.46 26.08
CA GLN A 268 1.43 -68.39 24.61
C GLN A 268 0.14 -67.85 24.01
N VAL A 269 -1.03 -68.22 24.54
CA VAL A 269 -2.34 -67.67 24.16
C VAL A 269 -2.49 -66.22 24.63
N GLU A 270 -2.03 -65.87 25.82
CA GLU A 270 -1.97 -64.48 26.29
C GLU A 270 -0.84 -63.69 25.63
N GLU A 271 0.25 -64.31 25.15
CA GLU A 271 1.26 -63.68 24.28
C GLU A 271 0.69 -63.51 22.89
N ASP A 272 -0.11 -64.41 22.34
CA ASP A 272 -0.74 -64.25 21.04
C ASP A 272 -1.88 -63.21 21.11
N LYS A 273 -2.60 -63.14 22.23
CA LYS A 273 -3.47 -62.00 22.55
C LYS A 273 -2.68 -60.73 22.80
N VAL A 274 -1.55 -60.74 23.50
CA VAL A 274 -0.68 -59.57 23.70
C VAL A 274 0.03 -59.19 22.42
N ASN A 275 0.27 -60.09 21.47
CA ASN A 275 0.83 -59.83 20.14
C ASN A 275 -0.24 -59.29 19.20
N SER A 276 -1.48 -59.78 19.31
CA SER A 276 -2.66 -59.20 18.66
C SER A 276 -2.93 -57.80 19.20
N LEU A 277 -2.97 -57.65 20.52
CA LEU A 277 -3.11 -56.38 21.24
C LEU A 277 -1.87 -55.50 21.10
N THR A 278 -0.68 -56.01 20.82
CA THR A 278 0.53 -55.21 20.52
C THR A 278 0.58 -54.82 19.05
N LYS A 279 -0.07 -55.57 18.14
CA LYS A 279 -0.34 -55.12 16.76
C LYS A 279 -1.50 -54.13 16.69
N ALA A 280 -2.48 -54.25 17.58
CA ALA A 280 -3.56 -53.27 17.74
C ALA A 280 -3.04 -52.02 18.46
N LYS A 281 -2.27 -52.20 19.54
CA LYS A 281 -1.58 -51.13 20.27
C LYS A 281 -0.51 -50.48 19.39
N SER A 282 0.27 -51.19 18.57
CA SER A 282 1.21 -50.52 17.65
C SER A 282 0.50 -49.80 16.49
N LYS A 283 -0.69 -50.23 16.09
CA LYS A 283 -1.55 -49.46 15.18
C LYS A 283 -2.18 -48.24 15.86
N LEU A 284 -2.58 -48.35 17.13
CA LEU A 284 -3.11 -47.24 17.92
C LEU A 284 -2.01 -46.28 18.37
N GLU A 285 -0.80 -46.76 18.64
CA GLU A 285 0.41 -45.98 18.89
C GLU A 285 0.89 -45.35 17.60
N GLN A 286 0.87 -46.02 16.44
CA GLN A 286 1.11 -45.36 15.16
C GLN A 286 0.04 -44.28 14.89
N GLN A 287 -1.24 -44.55 15.15
CA GLN A 287 -2.30 -43.55 15.01
C GLN A 287 -2.16 -42.41 16.03
N VAL A 288 -1.67 -42.68 17.23
CA VAL A 288 -1.36 -41.67 18.24
C VAL A 288 -0.08 -40.91 17.89
N ASP A 289 0.96 -41.53 17.34
CA ASP A 289 2.19 -40.89 16.83
C ASP A 289 1.90 -40.06 15.58
N ASP A 290 0.95 -40.49 14.73
CA ASP A 290 0.46 -39.75 13.56
C ASP A 290 -0.42 -38.56 13.99
N LEU A 291 -1.26 -38.74 15.03
CA LEU A 291 -2.10 -37.68 15.60
C LEU A 291 -1.32 -36.72 16.51
N GLU A 292 -0.31 -37.20 17.25
CA GLU A 292 0.62 -36.40 18.05
C GLU A 292 1.65 -35.74 17.14
N GLY A 293 2.08 -36.40 16.07
CA GLY A 293 2.85 -35.79 14.99
C GLY A 293 2.05 -34.68 14.31
N SER A 294 0.77 -34.92 14.01
CA SER A 294 -0.16 -33.89 13.49
C SER A 294 -0.39 -32.77 14.50
N LEU A 295 -0.59 -33.09 15.78
CA LEU A 295 -0.81 -32.13 16.87
C LEU A 295 0.47 -31.36 17.22
N GLU A 296 1.65 -31.94 17.09
CA GLU A 296 2.95 -31.29 17.32
C GLU A 296 3.37 -30.49 16.09
N GLN A 297 2.99 -30.92 14.88
CA GLN A 297 3.02 -30.09 13.68
C GLN A 297 2.03 -28.93 13.78
N GLU A 298 0.83 -29.12 14.32
CA GLU A 298 -0.16 -28.06 14.56
C GLU A 298 0.27 -27.14 15.70
N LYS A 299 0.79 -27.65 16.83
CA LYS A 299 1.42 -26.86 17.90
C LYS A 299 2.61 -26.09 17.36
N LYS A 300 3.44 -26.67 16.49
CA LYS A 300 4.57 -25.99 15.84
C LYS A 300 4.09 -24.89 14.89
N ILE A 301 3.11 -25.17 14.03
CA ILE A 301 2.46 -24.18 13.17
C ILE A 301 1.80 -23.09 14.02
N ARG A 302 1.20 -23.43 15.17
CA ARG A 302 0.57 -22.50 16.12
C ARG A 302 1.60 -21.70 16.93
N MET A 303 2.75 -22.28 17.27
CA MET A 303 3.87 -21.60 17.92
C MET A 303 4.62 -20.71 16.94
N ASP A 304 4.74 -21.11 15.68
CA ASP A 304 5.26 -20.28 14.60
C ASP A 304 4.26 -19.20 14.21
N LEU A 305 2.94 -19.46 14.25
CA LEU A 305 1.90 -18.44 14.18
C LEU A 305 1.91 -17.53 15.42
N GLU A 306 2.24 -18.00 16.63
CA GLU A 306 2.42 -17.14 17.80
C GLU A 306 3.74 -16.37 17.78
N ARG A 307 4.81 -16.90 17.17
CA ARG A 307 6.06 -16.17 16.92
C ARG A 307 5.86 -15.13 15.82
N VAL A 308 5.16 -15.48 14.74
CA VAL A 308 4.78 -14.57 13.66
C VAL A 308 3.78 -13.54 14.19
N LYS A 309 2.81 -13.91 15.03
CA LYS A 309 1.91 -12.98 15.71
C LYS A 309 2.67 -12.05 16.66
N ARG A 310 3.56 -12.55 17.52
CA ARG A 310 4.35 -11.69 18.43
C ARG A 310 5.39 -10.84 17.69
N LYS A 311 5.91 -11.32 16.55
CA LYS A 311 6.66 -10.49 15.59
C LYS A 311 5.73 -9.42 15.03
N LEU A 312 4.62 -9.76 14.39
CA LEU A 312 3.64 -8.82 13.86
C LEU A 312 3.05 -7.87 14.92
N GLU A 313 2.96 -8.24 16.19
CA GLU A 313 2.57 -7.37 17.31
C GLU A 313 3.72 -6.45 17.74
N GLY A 314 4.97 -6.91 17.68
CA GLY A 314 6.17 -6.11 17.90
C GLY A 314 6.47 -5.17 16.72
N ASP A 315 6.32 -5.64 15.50
CA ASP A 315 6.42 -4.92 14.23
C ASP A 315 5.23 -3.96 14.07
N LEU A 316 4.02 -4.32 14.55
CA LEU A 316 2.88 -3.40 14.70
C LEU A 316 3.18 -2.35 15.77
N LYS A 317 3.81 -2.69 16.89
CA LYS A 317 4.25 -1.69 17.87
C LYS A 317 5.32 -0.77 17.31
N LEU A 318 6.34 -1.29 16.63
CA LEU A 318 7.37 -0.48 15.98
C LEU A 318 6.79 0.33 14.82
N ALA A 319 5.76 -0.17 14.12
CA ALA A 319 5.02 0.57 13.11
C ALA A 319 4.02 1.57 13.71
N GLN A 320 3.53 1.37 14.93
CA GLN A 320 2.71 2.32 15.70
C GLN A 320 3.57 3.43 16.30
N GLU A 321 4.73 3.10 16.87
CA GLU A 321 5.76 4.03 17.34
C GLU A 321 6.28 4.84 16.14
N SER A 322 6.64 4.18 15.03
CA SER A 322 6.99 4.84 13.78
C SER A 322 5.82 5.61 13.15
N LEU A 323 4.55 5.21 13.35
CA LEU A 323 3.39 6.02 12.93
C LEU A 323 3.25 7.25 13.81
N MET A 324 3.51 7.14 15.11
CA MET A 324 3.41 8.25 16.05
C MET A 324 4.55 9.26 15.85
N ASP A 325 5.75 8.79 15.52
CA ASP A 325 6.86 9.63 15.06
C ASP A 325 6.54 10.27 13.70
N LEU A 326 6.01 9.51 12.73
CA LEU A 326 5.58 10.06 11.44
C LEU A 326 4.37 11.00 11.56
N GLU A 327 3.48 10.83 12.53
CA GLU A 327 2.38 11.75 12.83
C GLU A 327 2.89 13.01 13.53
N ASN A 328 3.88 12.91 14.42
CA ASN A 328 4.59 14.07 14.97
C ASN A 328 5.35 14.85 13.88
N ASP A 329 6.09 14.16 13.00
CA ASP A 329 6.81 14.78 11.88
C ASP A 329 5.85 15.34 10.83
N LYS A 330 4.73 14.66 10.55
CA LYS A 330 3.62 15.18 9.75
C LYS A 330 3.02 16.42 10.41
N GLN A 331 2.72 16.43 11.71
CA GLN A 331 2.13 17.56 12.41
C GLN A 331 3.09 18.77 12.43
N GLN A 332 4.38 18.54 12.70
CA GLN A 332 5.41 19.55 12.52
C GLN A 332 5.52 20.05 11.07
N SER A 333 5.37 19.16 10.09
CA SER A 333 5.43 19.51 8.66
C SER A 333 4.18 20.26 8.21
N GLU A 334 3.00 19.94 8.75
CA GLU A 334 1.77 20.69 8.58
C GLU A 334 1.86 22.07 9.25
N GLU A 335 2.52 22.21 10.39
CA GLU A 335 2.80 23.52 10.98
C GLU A 335 3.80 24.33 10.15
N LYS A 336 4.87 23.69 9.65
CA LYS A 336 5.84 24.30 8.73
C LYS A 336 5.14 24.71 7.43
N MET A 337 4.23 23.88 6.90
CA MET A 337 3.38 24.19 5.75
C MET A 337 2.43 25.35 6.04
N LYS A 338 1.66 25.35 7.14
CA LYS A 338 0.77 26.46 7.52
C LYS A 338 1.53 27.79 7.67
N LYS A 339 2.76 27.75 8.22
CA LYS A 339 3.67 28.91 8.26
C LYS A 339 4.12 29.33 6.85
N LYS A 340 4.45 28.39 5.96
CA LYS A 340 4.81 28.67 4.56
C LYS A 340 3.63 29.11 3.69
N GLU A 341 2.43 28.63 3.94
CA GLU A 341 1.18 29.05 3.30
C GLU A 341 0.83 30.49 3.73
N PHE A 342 1.04 30.84 4.99
CA PHE A 342 0.89 32.21 5.49
C PHE A 342 1.95 33.15 4.89
N GLU A 343 3.22 32.76 4.86
CA GLU A 343 4.29 33.50 4.17
C GLU A 343 3.98 33.67 2.67
N ASN A 344 3.57 32.59 2.00
CA ASN A 344 3.25 32.60 0.57
C ASN A 344 1.99 33.44 0.29
N SER A 345 0.99 33.43 1.16
CA SER A 345 -0.18 34.31 1.10
C SER A 345 0.22 35.79 1.27
N GLN A 346 1.15 36.11 2.17
CA GLN A 346 1.70 37.47 2.27
C GLN A 346 2.51 37.88 1.03
N LEU A 347 3.31 36.97 0.47
CA LEU A 347 4.05 37.22 -0.78
C LEU A 347 3.10 37.38 -1.97
N GLN A 348 2.02 36.59 -2.05
CA GLN A 348 1.00 36.68 -3.08
C GLN A 348 0.16 37.96 -2.96
N GLY A 349 -0.07 38.45 -1.73
CA GLY A 349 -0.59 39.79 -1.47
C GLY A 349 0.33 40.88 -2.01
N LYS A 350 1.63 40.84 -1.67
CA LYS A 350 2.63 41.78 -2.21
C LYS A 350 2.73 41.73 -3.73
N ILE A 351 2.68 40.55 -4.34
CA ILE A 351 2.65 40.38 -5.79
C ILE A 351 1.38 40.99 -6.39
N SER A 352 0.23 40.88 -5.73
CA SER A 352 -1.02 41.56 -6.14
C SER A 352 -0.89 43.08 -6.05
N ASP A 353 -0.26 43.61 -5.00
CA ASP A 353 -0.02 45.05 -4.84
C ASP A 353 0.99 45.57 -5.88
N GLU A 354 2.09 44.85 -6.12
CA GLU A 354 3.06 45.15 -7.18
C GLU A 354 2.44 45.03 -8.58
N GLN A 355 1.55 44.07 -8.81
CA GLN A 355 0.77 43.98 -10.06
C GLN A 355 -0.21 45.16 -10.19
N ALA A 356 -0.85 45.62 -9.12
CA ALA A 356 -1.69 46.81 -9.15
C ALA A 356 -0.88 48.07 -9.49
N ILE A 357 0.32 48.22 -8.92
CA ILE A 357 1.27 49.30 -9.23
C ILE A 357 1.76 49.19 -10.69
N ASN A 358 2.14 48.00 -11.16
CA ASN A 358 2.56 47.74 -12.53
C ASN A 358 1.44 48.09 -13.53
N ASN A 359 0.19 47.70 -13.25
CA ASN A 359 -0.98 48.08 -14.04
C ASN A 359 -1.24 49.60 -14.06
N GLN A 360 -0.94 50.34 -12.98
CA GLN A 360 -0.98 51.80 -12.97
C GLN A 360 0.17 52.41 -13.79
N LEU A 361 1.38 51.86 -13.70
CA LEU A 361 2.54 52.30 -14.48
C LEU A 361 2.35 52.02 -15.98
N GLN A 362 1.77 50.89 -16.37
CA GLN A 362 1.42 50.59 -17.77
C GLN A 362 0.35 51.54 -18.33
N LYS A 363 -0.61 51.99 -17.51
CA LYS A 363 -1.55 53.05 -17.91
C LYS A 363 -0.82 54.37 -18.14
N LYS A 364 0.01 54.80 -17.19
CA LYS A 364 0.85 56.00 -17.35
C LYS A 364 1.81 55.92 -18.55
N MET A 365 2.37 54.75 -18.84
CA MET A 365 3.18 54.54 -20.04
C MET A 365 2.34 54.77 -21.30
N LYS A 366 1.13 54.23 -21.40
CA LYS A 366 0.24 54.45 -22.55
C LYS A 366 -0.23 55.90 -22.66
N GLU A 367 -0.53 56.55 -21.55
CA GLU A 367 -0.86 57.98 -21.50
C GLU A 367 0.32 58.85 -21.99
N LEU A 368 1.55 58.52 -21.58
CA LEU A 368 2.76 59.20 -22.05
C LEU A 368 3.12 58.86 -23.49
N GLN A 369 2.90 57.64 -23.96
CA GLN A 369 3.11 57.26 -25.37
C GLN A 369 2.13 57.99 -26.28
N ALA A 370 0.84 58.02 -25.93
CA ALA A 370 -0.15 58.81 -26.67
C ALA A 370 0.21 60.30 -26.69
N ARG A 371 0.72 60.87 -25.58
CA ARG A 371 1.18 62.27 -25.57
C ARG A 371 2.48 62.50 -26.35
N ILE A 372 3.34 61.48 -26.49
CA ILE A 372 4.50 61.54 -27.40
C ILE A 372 4.01 61.51 -28.86
N GLU A 373 3.09 60.61 -29.21
CA GLU A 373 2.48 60.54 -30.55
C GLU A 373 1.80 61.87 -30.93
N GLU A 374 1.02 62.47 -30.02
CA GLU A 374 0.45 63.83 -30.20
C GLU A 374 1.54 64.90 -30.43
N LEU A 375 2.64 64.87 -29.65
CA LEU A 375 3.75 65.82 -29.78
C LEU A 375 4.57 65.60 -31.07
N GLU A 376 4.67 64.36 -31.55
CA GLU A 376 5.30 64.04 -32.82
C GLU A 376 4.44 64.50 -34.01
N GLU A 377 3.11 64.37 -33.95
CA GLU A 377 2.18 64.99 -34.91
C GLU A 377 2.24 66.54 -34.86
N GLU A 378 2.29 67.15 -33.67
CA GLU A 378 2.47 68.60 -33.50
C GLU A 378 3.79 69.08 -34.15
N VAL A 379 4.89 68.34 -33.97
CA VAL A 379 6.20 68.65 -34.58
C VAL A 379 6.23 68.41 -36.09
N GLU A 380 5.60 67.35 -36.59
CA GLU A 380 5.49 67.09 -38.03
C GLU A 380 4.65 68.17 -38.73
N ALA A 381 3.58 68.64 -38.09
CA ALA A 381 2.80 69.79 -38.53
C ALA A 381 3.62 71.09 -38.50
N GLU A 382 4.41 71.36 -37.44
CA GLU A 382 5.31 72.52 -37.38
C GLU A 382 6.37 72.47 -38.49
N ARG A 383 6.94 71.29 -38.79
CA ARG A 383 7.86 71.07 -39.92
C ARG A 383 7.18 71.37 -41.27
N ALA A 384 5.96 70.91 -41.48
CA ALA A 384 5.19 71.18 -42.71
C ALA A 384 4.85 72.67 -42.87
N VAL A 385 4.59 73.38 -41.76
CA VAL A 385 4.41 74.84 -41.76
C VAL A 385 5.73 75.55 -42.03
N ARG A 386 6.84 75.19 -41.34
CA ARG A 386 8.18 75.72 -41.64
C ARG A 386 8.55 75.55 -43.10
N ALA A 387 8.33 74.37 -43.69
CA ALA A 387 8.64 74.12 -45.11
C ALA A 387 7.85 75.05 -46.06
N LYS A 388 6.58 75.37 -45.74
CA LYS A 388 5.82 76.39 -46.48
C LYS A 388 6.39 77.79 -46.28
N THR A 389 6.72 78.18 -45.04
CA THR A 389 7.27 79.52 -44.75
C THR A 389 8.65 79.72 -45.34
N GLU A 390 9.52 78.70 -45.31
CA GLU A 390 10.85 78.73 -45.93
C GLU A 390 10.75 78.81 -47.45
N LYS A 391 9.79 78.11 -48.06
CA LYS A 391 9.48 78.29 -49.48
C LYS A 391 9.01 79.71 -49.79
N GLN A 392 8.03 80.24 -49.04
CA GLN A 392 7.55 81.62 -49.23
C GLN A 392 8.67 82.65 -49.04
N ARG A 393 9.59 82.42 -48.10
CA ARG A 393 10.80 83.22 -47.89
C ARG A 393 11.75 83.12 -49.08
N SER A 394 11.94 81.93 -49.66
CA SER A 394 12.73 81.74 -50.88
C SER A 394 12.10 82.45 -52.08
N ASP A 395 10.77 82.33 -52.26
CA ASP A 395 10.02 82.99 -53.33
C ASP A 395 10.13 84.53 -53.20
N LEU A 396 9.95 85.08 -52.00
CA LEU A 396 10.13 86.51 -51.69
C LEU A 396 11.59 86.99 -51.82
N THR A 397 12.58 86.14 -51.50
CA THR A 397 14.01 86.48 -51.70
C THR A 397 14.30 86.63 -53.18
N ARG A 398 13.77 85.71 -54.00
CA ARG A 398 13.88 85.75 -55.47
C ARG A 398 13.17 86.98 -56.07
N GLU A 399 12.03 87.39 -55.52
CA GLU A 399 11.36 88.65 -55.88
C GLU A 399 12.19 89.89 -55.50
N MET A 400 12.86 89.87 -54.34
CA MET A 400 13.79 90.93 -53.93
C MET A 400 15.05 90.99 -54.81
N GLU A 401 15.54 89.84 -55.29
CA GLU A 401 16.62 89.74 -56.26
C GLU A 401 16.18 90.33 -57.62
N GLU A 402 15.02 89.94 -58.17
CA GLU A 402 14.45 90.52 -59.40
C GLU A 402 14.23 92.05 -59.30
N ILE A 403 13.87 92.56 -58.12
CA ILE A 403 13.74 94.01 -57.86
C ILE A 403 15.11 94.68 -57.77
N SER A 404 16.12 94.00 -57.23
CA SER A 404 17.49 94.51 -57.10
C SER A 404 18.20 94.59 -58.45
N GLU A 405 18.05 93.58 -59.31
CA GLU A 405 18.56 93.61 -60.70
C GLU A 405 17.96 94.80 -61.47
N ARG A 406 16.64 95.03 -61.39
CA ARG A 406 15.99 96.21 -62.00
C ARG A 406 16.48 97.54 -61.43
N LEU A 407 16.89 97.57 -60.17
CA LEU A 407 17.48 98.76 -59.55
C LEU A 407 18.91 99.00 -60.05
N GLU A 408 19.71 97.95 -60.27
CA GLU A 408 21.03 98.05 -60.90
C GLU A 408 20.92 98.46 -62.37
N GLU A 409 19.96 97.94 -63.14
CA GLU A 409 19.67 98.39 -64.51
C GLU A 409 19.33 99.89 -64.56
N ALA A 410 18.47 100.36 -63.64
CA ALA A 410 18.13 101.77 -63.51
C ALA A 410 19.34 102.63 -63.06
N GLY A 411 20.21 102.09 -62.22
CA GLY A 411 21.49 102.70 -61.84
C GLY A 411 22.45 102.83 -63.03
N GLY A 412 22.55 101.78 -63.85
CA GLY A 412 23.33 101.77 -65.10
C GLY A 412 22.83 102.80 -66.11
N ALA A 413 21.51 102.88 -66.31
CA ALA A 413 20.89 103.91 -67.15
C ALA A 413 21.17 105.34 -66.62
N THR A 414 21.14 105.52 -65.30
CA THR A 414 21.49 106.81 -64.66
C THR A 414 22.98 107.16 -64.85
N SER A 415 23.88 106.18 -64.76
CA SER A 415 25.32 106.36 -65.02
C SER A 415 25.59 106.79 -66.46
N ALA A 416 24.96 106.12 -67.44
CA ALA A 416 25.06 106.50 -68.85
C ALA A 416 24.53 107.92 -69.12
N GLN A 417 23.45 108.33 -68.46
CA GLN A 417 22.91 109.68 -68.54
C GLN A 417 23.89 110.74 -67.96
N ILE A 418 24.59 110.42 -66.87
CA ILE A 418 25.64 111.28 -66.31
C ILE A 418 26.83 111.41 -67.27
N GLU A 419 27.25 110.32 -67.93
CA GLU A 419 28.34 110.38 -68.92
C GLU A 419 27.95 111.19 -70.17
N MET A 420 26.69 111.07 -70.64
CA MET A 420 26.17 111.90 -71.73
C MET A 420 26.13 113.39 -71.35
N ASN A 421 25.74 113.71 -70.11
CA ASN A 421 25.77 115.09 -69.61
C ASN A 421 27.19 115.65 -69.54
N LYS A 422 28.18 114.87 -69.07
CA LYS A 422 29.60 115.29 -69.09
C LYS A 422 30.13 115.58 -70.51
N LYS A 423 29.69 114.79 -71.51
CA LYS A 423 30.02 115.06 -72.92
C LYS A 423 29.39 116.36 -73.41
N ARG A 424 28.12 116.63 -73.07
CA ARG A 424 27.46 117.92 -73.35
C ARG A 424 28.13 119.11 -72.65
N GLU A 425 28.60 118.96 -71.41
CA GLU A 425 29.33 120.01 -70.69
C GLU A 425 30.68 120.32 -71.35
N ALA A 426 31.40 119.29 -71.81
CA ALA A 426 32.64 119.45 -72.58
C ALA A 426 32.40 120.14 -73.94
N GLU A 427 31.31 119.80 -74.65
CA GLU A 427 30.89 120.50 -75.86
C GLU A 427 30.51 121.96 -75.59
N PHE A 428 29.78 122.25 -74.50
CA PHE A 428 29.45 123.61 -74.07
C PHE A 428 30.70 124.44 -73.74
N LEU A 429 31.70 123.83 -73.08
CA LEU A 429 32.99 124.46 -72.79
C LEU A 429 33.83 124.72 -74.04
N LYS A 430 33.68 123.90 -75.08
CA LYS A 430 34.29 124.17 -76.39
C LYS A 430 33.56 125.33 -77.09
N LEU A 431 32.23 125.22 -77.23
CA LEU A 431 31.40 126.24 -77.87
C LEU A 431 31.51 127.62 -77.19
N ARG A 432 31.78 127.68 -75.88
CA ARG A 432 32.12 128.94 -75.19
C ARG A 432 33.43 129.56 -75.67
N ARG A 433 34.50 128.77 -75.84
CA ARG A 433 35.78 129.28 -76.37
C ARG A 433 35.63 129.72 -77.83
N ASP A 434 34.99 128.89 -78.64
CA ASP A 434 34.70 129.19 -80.04
C ASP A 434 33.87 130.51 -80.16
N LEU A 435 32.95 130.76 -79.21
CA LEU A 435 32.19 132.01 -79.10
C LEU A 435 33.02 133.20 -78.58
N GLU A 436 33.92 133.00 -77.62
CA GLU A 436 34.82 134.05 -77.10
C GLU A 436 35.81 134.52 -78.17
N GLU A 437 36.41 133.60 -78.94
CA GLU A 437 37.25 133.93 -80.10
C GLU A 437 36.45 134.67 -81.18
N ALA A 438 35.25 134.17 -81.51
CA ALA A 438 34.35 134.85 -82.45
C ALA A 438 33.95 136.25 -81.96
N THR A 439 33.72 136.44 -80.66
CA THR A 439 33.36 137.73 -80.06
C THR A 439 34.52 138.72 -80.11
N LEU A 440 35.75 138.30 -79.80
CA LEU A 440 36.95 139.13 -79.97
C LEU A 440 37.15 139.56 -81.42
N HIS A 441 36.90 138.66 -82.38
CA HIS A 441 36.95 139.00 -83.81
C HIS A 441 35.82 139.96 -84.21
N HIS A 442 34.64 139.82 -83.62
CA HIS A 442 33.50 140.72 -83.83
C HIS A 442 33.71 142.10 -83.21
N GLU A 443 34.35 142.21 -82.04
CA GLU A 443 34.73 143.50 -81.46
C GLU A 443 35.79 144.21 -82.29
N ALA A 444 36.79 143.50 -82.80
CA ALA A 444 37.80 144.06 -83.70
C ALA A 444 37.19 144.63 -85.00
N THR A 445 36.25 143.90 -85.61
CA THR A 445 35.51 144.39 -86.79
C THR A 445 34.49 145.48 -86.45
N ALA A 446 33.82 145.42 -85.30
CA ALA A 446 32.93 146.46 -84.82
C ALA A 446 33.66 147.77 -84.47
N ALA A 447 34.90 147.70 -83.98
CA ALA A 447 35.75 148.89 -83.79
C ALA A 447 36.10 149.57 -85.12
N ALA A 448 36.46 148.77 -86.14
CA ALA A 448 36.70 149.27 -87.50
C ALA A 448 35.43 149.87 -88.13
N LEU A 449 34.26 149.25 -87.92
CA LEU A 449 32.97 149.76 -88.38
C LEU A 449 32.52 151.02 -87.62
N ARG A 450 32.68 151.09 -86.30
CA ARG A 450 32.33 152.29 -85.51
C ARG A 450 33.12 153.52 -85.93
N LYS A 451 34.40 153.35 -86.28
CA LYS A 451 35.19 154.44 -86.90
C LYS A 451 34.52 154.93 -88.19
N LYS A 452 34.23 153.99 -89.11
CA LYS A 452 33.58 154.25 -90.40
C LYS A 452 32.12 154.74 -90.30
N GLN A 453 31.45 154.52 -89.17
CA GLN A 453 30.08 154.96 -88.90
C GLN A 453 30.03 156.29 -88.14
N ALA A 454 31.06 156.64 -87.37
CA ALA A 454 31.25 158.01 -86.87
C ALA A 454 31.45 158.99 -88.05
N ASP A 455 32.19 158.56 -89.07
CA ASP A 455 32.34 159.29 -90.35
C ASP A 455 31.00 159.51 -91.08
N GLY A 456 29.96 158.69 -90.82
CA GLY A 456 28.67 158.69 -91.53
C GLY A 456 27.45 159.15 -90.73
N MET A 457 27.43 159.06 -89.39
CA MET A 457 26.32 159.61 -88.59
C MET A 457 26.27 161.15 -88.64
N ALA A 458 27.33 161.80 -89.09
CA ALA A 458 27.33 163.22 -89.46
C ALA A 458 26.33 163.55 -90.58
N GLU A 459 25.92 162.58 -91.41
CA GLU A 459 25.03 162.78 -92.56
C GLU A 459 23.53 162.52 -92.25
N LEU A 460 23.19 161.89 -91.12
CA LEU A 460 21.82 161.38 -90.85
C LEU A 460 21.02 162.13 -89.78
N GLY A 461 21.55 163.23 -89.24
CA GLY A 461 20.86 164.04 -88.23
C GLY A 461 19.60 164.79 -88.71
N GLU A 462 19.34 164.84 -90.02
CA GLU A 462 18.39 165.79 -90.64
C GLU A 462 16.92 165.32 -90.79
N GLN A 463 16.47 164.17 -90.22
CA GLN A 463 15.29 163.45 -90.78
C GLN A 463 14.09 162.97 -89.88
N VAL A 464 13.97 163.22 -88.56
CA VAL A 464 13.21 162.27 -87.67
C VAL A 464 11.74 162.56 -87.19
N ASP A 465 11.25 163.79 -87.01
CA ASP A 465 10.11 164.08 -86.07
C ASP A 465 8.69 163.45 -86.34
N ASN A 466 8.02 162.79 -85.34
CA ASN A 466 6.87 161.82 -85.58
C ASN A 466 5.68 161.61 -84.54
N LEU A 467 5.08 160.38 -84.36
CA LEU A 467 3.62 160.09 -84.04
C LEU A 467 3.23 159.08 -82.87
N GLN A 468 1.92 158.96 -82.48
CA GLN A 468 1.27 157.94 -81.53
C GLN A 468 -0.32 157.92 -81.49
N ARG A 469 -1.05 156.88 -80.94
CA ARG A 469 -2.57 156.67 -81.01
C ARG A 469 -3.36 156.02 -79.77
N VAL A 470 -4.45 155.19 -79.90
CA VAL A 470 -5.61 154.99 -78.90
C VAL A 470 -6.11 153.52 -78.51
N ARG A 471 -7.15 153.32 -77.62
CA ARG A 471 -7.64 152.02 -76.98
C ARG A 471 -9.09 152.06 -76.30
N GLN A 472 -9.72 150.93 -75.82
CA GLN A 472 -10.68 150.70 -74.63
C GLN A 472 -12.16 150.07 -74.76
N LYS A 473 -12.66 149.15 -73.83
CA LYS A 473 -14.09 148.81 -73.24
C LYS A 473 -14.59 147.29 -72.98
N LEU A 474 -15.42 146.89 -71.90
CA LEU A 474 -16.47 145.72 -71.64
C LEU A 474 -16.47 144.71 -70.33
N GLU A 475 -17.61 144.11 -69.73
CA GLU A 475 -17.76 143.21 -68.42
C GLU A 475 -19.08 142.24 -68.03
N LYS A 476 -19.09 141.00 -67.27
CA LYS A 476 -20.13 140.19 -66.32
C LYS A 476 -20.43 138.54 -66.18
N GLU A 477 -21.17 137.88 -65.14
CA GLU A 477 -21.24 136.36 -64.60
C GLU A 477 -22.53 135.57 -63.84
N LYS A 478 -22.67 134.17 -63.48
CA LYS A 478 -23.76 133.35 -62.61
C LYS A 478 -23.68 131.74 -62.07
N SER A 479 -24.70 130.99 -61.40
CA SER A 479 -24.73 129.60 -60.55
C SER A 479 -26.05 128.59 -60.24
N GLU A 480 -26.04 127.36 -59.48
CA GLU A 480 -27.09 126.45 -58.59
C GLU A 480 -27.37 124.78 -58.58
N LEU A 481 -27.90 123.97 -57.51
CA LEU A 481 -28.39 122.43 -57.43
C LEU A 481 -29.00 121.59 -56.09
N LYS A 482 -29.63 120.29 -56.04
CA LYS A 482 -30.05 119.24 -54.87
C LYS A 482 -30.55 117.67 -55.21
N MET A 483 -31.12 116.51 -54.59
CA MET A 483 -31.94 115.82 -53.38
C MET A 483 -31.91 114.17 -53.02
N GLU A 484 -32.88 113.43 -52.28
CA GLU A 484 -32.91 112.06 -51.42
C GLU A 484 -34.20 110.98 -51.43
N PHE A 485 -34.60 109.76 -50.77
CA PHE A 485 -34.28 108.46 -49.87
C PHE A 485 -35.45 107.29 -49.49
N ASN A 486 -35.30 105.97 -48.93
CA ASN A 486 -36.19 104.97 -48.01
C ASN A 486 -36.18 103.28 -47.82
N LEU A 487 -37.24 102.41 -47.37
CA LEU A 487 -37.26 101.06 -46.49
C LEU A 487 -38.37 99.77 -46.44
N GLU A 488 -38.13 98.51 -45.79
CA GLU A 488 -39.00 97.46 -44.88
C GLU A 488 -39.63 95.92 -45.13
N LYS A 489 -39.76 94.88 -44.13
CA LYS A 489 -40.80 93.66 -43.81
C LYS A 489 -40.55 92.01 -43.56
N MET A 490 -41.38 91.10 -42.80
CA MET A 490 -41.28 89.51 -42.47
C MET A 490 -42.45 88.52 -41.75
N THR A 491 -42.35 87.09 -41.60
CA THR A 491 -42.98 85.86 -40.75
C THR A 491 -44.13 84.78 -41.15
N ARG A 492 -43.90 83.39 -41.19
CA ARG A 492 -44.89 82.21 -40.97
C ARG A 492 -44.37 80.72 -41.16
N THR A 493 -45.20 79.69 -40.85
CA THR A 493 -45.19 78.22 -41.24
C THR A 493 -44.23 77.20 -40.54
N LEU A 494 -44.68 76.47 -39.52
CA LEU A 494 -43.90 75.38 -38.86
C LEU A 494 -44.73 74.28 -38.13
N GLU A 495 -46.06 74.21 -38.31
CA GLU A 495 -46.95 73.59 -37.30
C GLU A 495 -47.43 72.15 -37.57
N ASP A 496 -47.42 71.66 -38.82
CA ASP A 496 -48.21 70.46 -39.19
C ASP A 496 -47.54 69.07 -39.00
N GLN A 497 -46.21 68.97 -38.89
CA GLN A 497 -45.49 67.70 -39.10
C GLN A 497 -45.18 66.85 -37.85
N VAL A 498 -45.52 67.30 -36.64
CA VAL A 498 -45.02 66.68 -35.39
C VAL A 498 -45.98 65.67 -34.75
N MET A 499 -47.27 65.69 -35.09
CA MET A 499 -48.29 64.94 -34.33
C MET A 499 -48.39 63.44 -34.69
N GLU A 500 -48.00 63.04 -35.90
CA GLU A 500 -48.31 61.71 -36.45
C GLU A 500 -47.35 60.58 -35.99
N LEU A 501 -46.13 60.91 -35.58
CA LEU A 501 -45.10 59.91 -35.23
C LEU A 501 -45.18 59.35 -33.80
N ARG A 502 -46.07 59.86 -32.93
CA ARG A 502 -46.14 59.42 -31.52
C ARG A 502 -46.99 58.17 -31.27
N THR A 503 -47.95 57.84 -32.12
CA THR A 503 -48.94 56.78 -31.84
C THR A 503 -48.45 55.35 -32.10
N LYS A 504 -47.36 55.15 -32.87
CA LYS A 504 -46.84 53.81 -33.21
C LYS A 504 -45.87 53.19 -32.18
N ASN A 505 -45.54 53.90 -31.10
CA ASN A 505 -44.53 53.43 -30.14
C ASN A 505 -45.12 52.60 -28.99
N ASP A 506 -46.39 52.81 -28.63
CA ASP A 506 -46.98 52.27 -27.39
C ASP A 506 -47.58 50.86 -27.53
N GLU A 507 -47.76 50.35 -28.74
CA GLU A 507 -48.36 49.03 -28.99
C GLU A 507 -47.34 47.88 -28.82
N ASN A 508 -46.09 48.08 -29.27
CA ASN A 508 -45.02 47.07 -29.16
C ASN A 508 -44.56 46.80 -27.71
N ALA A 509 -44.89 47.69 -26.76
CA ALA A 509 -44.51 47.54 -25.35
C ALA A 509 -45.34 46.48 -24.58
N ARG A 510 -46.44 45.97 -25.14
CA ARG A 510 -47.38 45.08 -24.41
C ARG A 510 -47.15 43.59 -24.63
N HIS A 511 -46.60 43.17 -25.77
CA HIS A 511 -46.49 41.74 -26.13
C HIS A 511 -45.31 40.98 -25.49
N ILE A 512 -44.39 41.65 -24.79
CA ILE A 512 -43.22 40.99 -24.16
C ILE A 512 -43.52 40.53 -22.72
N SER A 513 -44.63 40.95 -22.12
CA SER A 513 -45.00 40.59 -20.74
C SER A 513 -45.66 39.21 -20.57
N ASP A 514 -46.18 38.61 -21.65
CA ASP A 514 -47.07 37.43 -21.57
C ASP A 514 -46.36 36.06 -21.68
N LEU A 515 -45.05 36.03 -21.96
CA LEU A 515 -44.31 34.77 -22.16
C LEU A 515 -43.44 34.32 -20.97
N SER A 516 -43.44 35.06 -19.86
CA SER A 516 -42.69 34.70 -18.63
C SER A 516 -43.58 34.15 -17.50
N SER A 517 -44.88 33.95 -17.73
CA SER A 517 -45.88 33.56 -16.73
C SER A 517 -46.36 32.10 -16.84
N GLN A 518 -45.81 31.30 -17.76
CA GLN A 518 -46.34 29.98 -18.15
C GLN A 518 -45.46 28.77 -17.76
N LYS A 519 -44.75 28.82 -16.62
CA LYS A 519 -43.96 27.68 -16.10
C LYS A 519 -44.09 27.41 -14.60
N ALA A 520 -45.20 27.81 -13.97
CA ALA A 520 -45.44 27.55 -12.55
C ALA A 520 -46.94 27.41 -12.21
N ARG A 521 -47.52 26.22 -12.47
CA ARG A 521 -48.75 25.64 -11.85
C ARG A 521 -49.15 24.31 -12.53
N PHE A 522 -48.40 23.25 -12.24
CA PHE A 522 -48.86 21.87 -12.50
C PHE A 522 -49.09 21.16 -11.16
N GLN A 523 -50.31 21.27 -10.61
CA GLN A 523 -50.82 20.32 -9.62
C GLN A 523 -52.34 20.38 -9.47
N THR A 524 -52.98 19.22 -9.64
CA THR A 524 -54.23 18.77 -8.99
C THR A 524 -55.58 19.30 -9.52
N GLU A 525 -56.60 18.43 -9.34
CA GLU A 525 -58.04 18.55 -9.69
C GLU A 525 -58.38 18.26 -11.17
N ASN A 526 -58.98 17.14 -11.61
CA ASN A 526 -59.79 16.03 -11.04
C ASN A 526 -61.32 16.23 -11.06
N GLY A 527 -62.05 15.27 -11.66
CA GLY A 527 -63.52 15.22 -11.75
C GLY A 527 -64.14 15.91 -12.97
N ASN A 528 -65.37 15.60 -13.41
CA ASN A 528 -66.27 14.48 -13.06
C ASN A 528 -67.46 14.35 -14.04
N SER A 529 -67.86 13.14 -14.48
CA SER A 529 -69.19 12.83 -15.04
C SER A 529 -69.47 11.32 -15.22
N ALA A 530 -70.71 10.87 -14.97
CA ALA A 530 -71.23 9.48 -15.02
C ALA A 530 -72.78 9.51 -15.26
N PRO A 531 -73.59 8.42 -15.25
CA PRO A 531 -73.33 6.96 -15.13
C PRO A 531 -73.86 6.22 -16.41
N PRO A 532 -74.91 5.33 -16.54
CA PRO A 532 -75.78 4.55 -15.63
C PRO A 532 -76.05 3.03 -15.98
N SER A 533 -76.68 2.33 -15.01
CA SER A 533 -77.72 1.25 -15.11
C SER A 533 -77.48 -0.18 -15.67
N ALA A 534 -77.84 -1.17 -14.81
CA ALA A 534 -78.43 -2.51 -15.05
C ALA A 534 -77.62 -3.59 -15.83
N ALA A 535 -77.65 -4.90 -15.51
CA ALA A 535 -78.51 -5.69 -14.60
C ALA A 535 -77.75 -6.91 -13.96
N PRO A 536 -78.27 -7.56 -12.88
CA PRO A 536 -77.59 -8.64 -12.16
C PRO A 536 -78.23 -10.05 -12.32
N HIS A 537 -77.48 -11.13 -12.04
CA HIS A 537 -78.04 -12.43 -11.62
C HIS A 537 -76.99 -13.39 -10.99
N GLN A 538 -77.20 -13.79 -9.72
CA GLN A 538 -76.89 -15.11 -9.14
C GLN A 538 -77.64 -15.24 -7.79
N GLY A 539 -78.05 -16.44 -7.39
CA GLY A 539 -78.99 -16.68 -6.28
C GLY A 539 -78.48 -17.61 -5.14
N PRO A 540 -79.20 -17.74 -4.01
CA PRO A 540 -78.61 -18.22 -2.75
C PRO A 540 -79.26 -19.47 -2.07
N ALA A 541 -78.51 -20.09 -1.15
CA ALA A 541 -78.98 -20.97 -0.04
C ALA A 541 -79.59 -22.35 -0.45
N PRO A 542 -80.01 -23.28 0.46
CA PRO A 542 -80.13 -23.23 1.93
C PRO A 542 -79.66 -24.51 2.72
N THR A 543 -80.27 -24.80 3.89
CA THR A 543 -79.83 -25.70 5.00
C THR A 543 -80.76 -26.94 5.22
N GLU A 544 -80.37 -27.93 6.06
CA GLU A 544 -81.03 -29.26 6.29
C GLU A 544 -81.98 -29.39 7.53
N LYS A 545 -82.80 -30.50 7.63
CA LYS A 545 -83.02 -31.43 8.81
C LYS A 545 -84.25 -32.44 8.79
N TRP A 546 -84.03 -33.78 9.01
CA TRP A 546 -84.77 -34.81 9.87
C TRP A 546 -85.96 -35.81 9.44
N LEU A 547 -85.76 -37.18 9.58
CA LEU A 547 -86.58 -38.37 10.15
C LEU A 547 -87.62 -39.41 9.46
N PHE A 548 -87.36 -40.78 9.55
CA PHE A 548 -88.17 -42.00 10.10
C PHE A 548 -89.08 -43.13 9.34
N SER A 549 -88.82 -44.49 9.51
CA SER A 549 -89.65 -45.83 9.54
C SER A 549 -90.35 -46.63 8.33
N ARG A 550 -90.89 -47.93 8.29
CA ARG A 550 -90.66 -49.36 8.90
C ARG A 550 -91.77 -50.56 8.72
N ASN A 551 -91.46 -51.87 8.32
CA ASN A 551 -92.02 -53.30 8.68
C ASN A 551 -93.04 -54.32 7.91
N MET A 552 -93.21 -55.64 8.37
CA MET A 552 -93.94 -56.90 7.79
C MET A 552 -94.47 -58.12 8.75
N PRO A 553 -95.22 -59.25 8.32
CA PRO A 553 -95.94 -60.37 9.14
C PRO A 553 -95.96 -61.95 8.73
N ILE A 554 -96.64 -62.96 9.42
CA ILE A 554 -96.74 -64.51 9.16
C ILE A 554 -97.87 -65.43 9.92
N VAL A 555 -98.18 -66.76 9.58
CA VAL A 555 -99.19 -67.76 10.26
C VAL A 555 -99.19 -69.35 9.89
N GLY A 556 -99.92 -70.35 10.57
CA GLY A 556 -100.13 -71.85 10.22
C GLY A 556 -101.02 -72.86 11.14
N GLU A 557 -101.37 -74.17 10.78
CA GLU A 557 -102.22 -75.28 11.51
C GLU A 557 -102.21 -76.76 10.82
N LEU A 558 -102.83 -78.01 11.04
CA LEU A 558 -103.83 -78.84 11.89
C LEU A 558 -103.92 -80.45 11.57
N SER A 559 -104.31 -81.48 12.45
CA SER A 559 -104.74 -82.94 12.08
C SER A 559 -105.17 -84.12 13.12
N ARG A 560 -105.89 -85.23 12.68
CA ARG A 560 -105.95 -86.76 13.04
C ARG A 560 -106.80 -87.49 14.20
N GLN A 561 -107.40 -88.74 14.02
CA GLN A 561 -108.06 -89.68 15.06
C GLN A 561 -108.42 -91.23 14.74
N LEU A 562 -108.77 -92.11 15.77
CA LEU A 562 -109.68 -93.38 15.87
C LEU A 562 -109.17 -94.91 15.97
N GLU A 563 -109.73 -95.82 16.86
CA GLU A 563 -109.62 -97.37 16.93
C GLU A 563 -110.53 -98.18 18.01
N GLU A 564 -110.69 -99.56 18.07
CA GLU A 564 -111.53 -100.42 19.06
C GLU A 564 -111.40 -102.04 19.09
N ARG A 565 -111.98 -102.83 20.09
CA ARG A 565 -112.60 -104.27 20.10
C ARG A 565 -112.12 -105.53 21.01
N GLU A 566 -113.08 -106.29 21.67
CA GLU A 566 -113.26 -107.78 22.07
C GLU A 566 -112.64 -108.64 23.28
N SER A 567 -113.37 -109.66 23.89
CA SER A 567 -112.91 -110.85 24.80
C SER A 567 -113.99 -111.78 25.53
N LEU A 568 -113.75 -113.10 25.93
CA LEU A 568 -114.42 -113.96 27.06
C LEU A 568 -114.12 -115.55 27.17
N ALA A 569 -114.14 -116.23 28.37
CA ALA A 569 -114.22 -117.75 28.62
C ALA A 569 -114.59 -118.26 30.11
N LYS A 570 -115.03 -119.55 30.42
CA LYS A 570 -115.60 -120.06 31.78
C LYS A 570 -115.34 -121.52 32.40
N ASN A 571 -116.35 -122.37 32.85
CA ASN A 571 -116.46 -123.10 34.19
C ASN A 571 -115.66 -124.38 34.67
N ALA A 572 -115.80 -125.62 34.16
CA ALA A 572 -115.32 -126.83 34.91
C ALA A 572 -113.78 -126.92 35.07
N LEU A 573 -113.05 -126.15 34.27
CA LEU A 573 -111.64 -125.80 34.50
C LEU A 573 -111.40 -125.30 35.93
N ALA A 574 -112.33 -124.54 36.51
CA ALA A 574 -112.09 -123.53 37.54
C ALA A 574 -111.26 -123.98 38.74
N HIS A 575 -111.42 -125.21 39.26
CA HIS A 575 -110.71 -125.64 40.47
C HIS A 575 -109.29 -126.17 40.20
N SER A 576 -109.08 -126.97 39.15
CA SER A 576 -107.72 -127.30 38.70
C SER A 576 -106.99 -126.05 38.21
N LEU A 577 -107.73 -125.19 37.50
CA LEU A 577 -107.32 -123.85 37.12
C LEU A 577 -107.09 -122.95 38.35
N GLN A 578 -107.58 -123.24 39.56
CA GLN A 578 -107.34 -122.41 40.74
C GLN A 578 -106.01 -122.74 41.41
N SER A 579 -105.64 -124.02 41.53
CA SER A 579 -104.28 -124.40 41.95
C SER A 579 -103.26 -123.97 40.90
N ALA A 580 -103.51 -124.33 39.63
CA ALA A 580 -102.64 -123.91 38.53
C ALA A 580 -102.61 -122.40 38.33
N ARG A 581 -103.67 -121.65 38.69
CA ARG A 581 -103.62 -120.17 38.81
C ARG A 581 -102.63 -119.77 39.87
N HIS A 582 -102.74 -120.26 41.10
CA HIS A 582 -101.81 -119.85 42.16
C HIS A 582 -100.34 -120.09 41.78
N ASP A 583 -100.03 -121.24 41.17
CA ASP A 583 -98.69 -121.53 40.64
C ASP A 583 -98.32 -120.61 39.45
N CYS A 584 -99.25 -120.34 38.52
CA CYS A 584 -99.06 -119.39 37.42
C CYS A 584 -99.06 -117.91 37.84
N ASP A 585 -99.57 -117.58 39.03
CA ASP A 585 -99.68 -116.24 39.56
C ASP A 585 -98.39 -115.92 40.33
N LEU A 586 -97.85 -116.87 41.12
CA LEU A 586 -96.51 -116.76 41.72
C LEU A 586 -95.39 -116.71 40.66
N LEU A 587 -95.47 -117.54 39.62
CA LEU A 587 -94.57 -117.46 38.46
C LEU A 587 -94.77 -116.18 37.64
N ARG A 588 -95.92 -115.49 37.78
CA ARG A 588 -96.18 -114.21 37.12
C ARG A 588 -95.68 -113.04 37.93
N GLU A 589 -95.81 -113.05 39.25
CA GLU A 589 -95.14 -112.09 40.13
C GLU A 589 -93.62 -112.13 39.89
N GLN A 590 -93.00 -113.32 39.87
CA GLN A 590 -91.57 -113.45 39.54
C GLN A 590 -91.21 -113.00 38.11
N PHE A 591 -92.10 -113.20 37.14
CA PHE A 591 -91.89 -112.71 35.77
C PHE A 591 -92.10 -111.20 35.64
N GLU A 592 -93.02 -110.62 36.42
CA GLU A 592 -93.28 -109.19 36.46
C GLU A 592 -92.13 -108.46 37.18
N GLU A 593 -91.62 -109.00 38.31
CA GLU A 593 -90.38 -108.54 38.97
C GLU A 593 -89.17 -108.57 38.02
N GLU A 594 -88.95 -109.67 37.28
CA GLU A 594 -87.87 -109.76 36.29
C GLU A 594 -88.07 -108.80 35.09
N GLN A 595 -89.31 -108.52 34.68
CA GLN A 595 -89.56 -107.54 33.61
C GLN A 595 -89.41 -106.10 34.12
N GLU A 596 -89.74 -105.80 35.38
CA GLU A 596 -89.44 -104.52 36.01
C GLU A 596 -87.93 -104.33 36.20
N ALA A 597 -87.20 -105.30 36.74
CA ALA A 597 -85.73 -105.26 36.84
C ALA A 597 -85.06 -105.04 35.48
N LYS A 598 -85.56 -105.69 34.42
CA LYS A 598 -85.13 -105.52 33.03
C LYS A 598 -85.55 -104.18 32.42
N ALA A 599 -86.67 -103.59 32.83
CA ALA A 599 -87.08 -102.24 32.46
C ALA A 599 -86.19 -101.19 33.15
N GLU A 600 -85.86 -101.39 34.43
CA GLU A 600 -84.95 -100.57 35.22
C GLU A 600 -83.54 -100.60 34.62
N LEU A 601 -83.01 -101.80 34.29
CA LEU A 601 -81.73 -101.94 33.59
C LEU A 601 -81.72 -101.26 32.20
N ARG A 602 -82.82 -101.34 31.43
CA ARG A 602 -82.97 -100.60 30.16
C ARG A 602 -83.01 -99.09 30.37
N ARG A 603 -83.65 -98.61 31.44
CA ARG A 603 -83.73 -97.20 31.83
C ARG A 603 -82.36 -96.66 32.27
N CYS A 604 -81.59 -97.44 33.02
CA CYS A 604 -80.20 -97.14 33.39
C CYS A 604 -79.26 -97.15 32.17
N LEU A 605 -79.39 -98.12 31.26
CA LEU A 605 -78.64 -98.14 30.00
C LEU A 605 -78.96 -96.91 29.11
N SER A 606 -80.20 -96.45 29.11
CA SER A 606 -80.62 -95.23 28.39
C SER A 606 -80.02 -93.96 29.00
N LYS A 607 -79.95 -93.86 30.35
CA LYS A 607 -79.21 -92.79 31.04
C LYS A 607 -77.72 -92.80 30.70
N ALA A 608 -77.05 -93.94 30.85
CA ALA A 608 -75.62 -94.07 30.54
C ALA A 608 -75.31 -93.69 29.09
N ASN A 609 -76.13 -94.10 28.11
CA ASN A 609 -75.96 -93.71 26.71
C ASN A 609 -76.20 -92.21 26.45
N THR A 610 -77.14 -91.58 27.17
CA THR A 610 -77.37 -90.13 27.04
C THR A 610 -76.27 -89.31 27.72
N GLU A 611 -75.72 -89.78 28.84
CA GLU A 611 -74.53 -89.20 29.48
C GLU A 611 -73.29 -89.32 28.57
N VAL A 612 -73.02 -90.49 27.98
CA VAL A 612 -71.93 -90.69 27.00
C VAL A 612 -72.09 -89.76 25.78
N SER A 613 -73.32 -89.55 25.30
CA SER A 613 -73.61 -88.60 24.22
C SER A 613 -73.34 -87.15 24.64
N GLN A 614 -73.74 -86.74 25.86
CA GLN A 614 -73.43 -85.41 26.39
C GLN A 614 -71.92 -85.18 26.55
N TRP A 615 -71.17 -86.19 27.01
CA TRP A 615 -69.71 -86.10 27.12
C TRP A 615 -69.04 -85.97 25.75
N ARG A 616 -69.48 -86.73 24.74
CA ARG A 616 -69.00 -86.56 23.35
C ARG A 616 -69.22 -85.13 22.86
N ASN A 617 -70.46 -84.62 22.93
CA ASN A 617 -70.79 -83.29 22.44
C ASN A 617 -69.98 -82.19 23.16
N LYS A 618 -69.70 -82.36 24.48
CA LYS A 618 -68.82 -81.46 25.24
C LYS A 618 -67.38 -81.51 24.74
N TYR A 619 -66.77 -82.70 24.65
CA TYR A 619 -65.39 -82.81 24.14
C TYR A 619 -65.24 -82.35 22.69
N GLU A 620 -66.27 -82.50 21.87
CA GLU A 620 -66.31 -82.01 20.49
C GLU A 620 -66.39 -80.47 20.43
N THR A 621 -67.22 -79.83 21.26
CA THR A 621 -67.26 -78.35 21.36
C THR A 621 -66.00 -77.76 22.00
N ASP A 622 -65.50 -78.34 23.09
CA ASP A 622 -64.22 -77.98 23.73
C ASP A 622 -63.01 -78.13 22.80
N ALA A 623 -63.06 -79.05 21.84
CA ALA A 623 -62.01 -79.24 20.83
C ALA A 623 -62.10 -78.18 19.73
N ILE A 624 -63.31 -77.95 19.19
CA ILE A 624 -63.56 -76.90 18.18
C ILE A 624 -63.12 -75.53 18.73
N GLN A 625 -63.55 -75.18 19.93
CA GLN A 625 -63.26 -73.88 20.54
C GLN A 625 -61.75 -73.66 20.74
N ARG A 626 -61.00 -74.69 21.16
CA ARG A 626 -59.52 -74.62 21.22
C ARG A 626 -58.87 -74.50 19.85
N THR A 627 -59.41 -75.12 18.80
CA THR A 627 -58.88 -74.93 17.43
C THR A 627 -59.17 -73.54 16.88
N GLU A 628 -60.30 -72.92 17.23
CA GLU A 628 -60.63 -71.53 16.87
C GLU A 628 -59.69 -70.54 17.59
N GLU A 629 -59.46 -70.71 18.90
CA GLU A 629 -58.48 -69.92 19.67
C GLU A 629 -57.06 -70.02 19.07
N LEU A 630 -56.66 -71.21 18.61
CA LEU A 630 -55.33 -71.46 18.08
C LEU A 630 -55.15 -70.89 16.65
N GLU A 631 -56.17 -70.99 15.78
CA GLU A 631 -56.18 -70.27 14.50
C GLU A 631 -56.20 -68.74 14.69
N GLU A 632 -56.93 -68.21 15.68
CA GLU A 632 -56.93 -66.77 15.95
C GLU A 632 -55.58 -66.27 16.48
N ALA A 633 -54.93 -67.04 17.36
CA ALA A 633 -53.57 -66.75 17.83
C ALA A 633 -52.53 -66.81 16.69
N LYS A 634 -52.62 -67.82 15.83
CA LYS A 634 -51.80 -67.98 14.62
C LYS A 634 -51.99 -66.81 13.64
N LYS A 635 -53.24 -66.34 13.47
CA LYS A 635 -53.55 -65.15 12.64
C LYS A 635 -52.94 -63.87 13.21
N LYS A 636 -52.99 -63.67 14.54
CA LYS A 636 -52.35 -62.54 15.23
C LYS A 636 -50.83 -62.58 15.12
N LEU A 637 -50.22 -63.76 15.15
CA LEU A 637 -48.78 -63.94 14.91
C LEU A 637 -48.39 -63.66 13.44
N ALA A 638 -49.17 -64.13 12.47
CA ALA A 638 -48.94 -63.84 11.05
C ALA A 638 -49.04 -62.34 10.74
N GLN A 639 -50.02 -61.64 11.33
CA GLN A 639 -50.14 -60.19 11.18
C GLN A 639 -48.94 -59.45 11.78
N ARG A 640 -48.48 -59.82 12.99
CA ARG A 640 -47.27 -59.24 13.59
C ARG A 640 -45.99 -59.51 12.81
N LEU A 641 -45.92 -60.65 12.11
CA LEU A 641 -44.80 -60.95 11.21
C LEU A 641 -44.79 -59.99 10.02
N GLN A 642 -45.94 -59.80 9.35
CA GLN A 642 -46.07 -58.85 8.24
C GLN A 642 -45.78 -57.41 8.69
N GLU A 643 -46.28 -56.98 9.84
CA GLU A 643 -46.00 -55.65 10.41
C GLU A 643 -44.50 -55.44 10.67
N ALA A 644 -43.76 -56.48 11.08
CA ALA A 644 -42.31 -56.43 11.25
C ALA A 644 -41.55 -56.45 9.90
N GLU A 645 -42.03 -57.21 8.92
CA GLU A 645 -41.45 -57.26 7.56
C GLU A 645 -41.57 -55.89 6.86
N GLU A 646 -42.74 -55.24 6.94
CA GLU A 646 -42.97 -53.88 6.42
C GLU A 646 -42.08 -52.83 7.13
N GLN A 647 -41.83 -52.98 8.43
CA GLN A 647 -40.88 -52.13 9.16
C GLN A 647 -39.43 -52.34 8.71
N ILE A 648 -39.00 -53.60 8.48
CA ILE A 648 -37.66 -53.92 7.97
C ILE A 648 -37.44 -53.35 6.57
N GLU A 649 -38.41 -53.48 5.66
CA GLU A 649 -38.33 -52.88 4.32
C GLU A 649 -38.28 -51.34 4.40
N THR A 650 -39.06 -50.74 5.30
CA THR A 650 -39.01 -49.29 5.57
C THR A 650 -37.64 -48.85 6.08
N VAL A 651 -37.01 -49.59 6.99
CA VAL A 651 -35.65 -49.30 7.49
C VAL A 651 -34.59 -49.47 6.39
N ASN A 652 -34.66 -50.54 5.59
CA ASN A 652 -33.76 -50.74 4.45
C ASN A 652 -33.84 -49.59 3.43
N SER A 653 -35.05 -49.07 3.16
CA SER A 653 -35.23 -47.89 2.29
C SER A 653 -34.52 -46.63 2.85
N LYS A 654 -34.54 -46.44 4.18
CA LYS A 654 -33.83 -45.35 4.86
C LYS A 654 -32.32 -45.54 4.78
N CYS A 655 -31.80 -46.74 5.06
CA CYS A 655 -30.37 -47.05 4.92
C CYS A 655 -29.85 -46.80 3.50
N ALA A 656 -30.58 -47.26 2.47
CA ALA A 656 -30.24 -47.00 1.07
C ALA A 656 -30.28 -45.50 0.68
N SER A 657 -31.05 -44.67 1.40
CA SER A 657 -31.05 -43.22 1.23
C SER A 657 -29.87 -42.53 1.93
N LEU A 658 -29.49 -43.03 3.13
CA LEU A 658 -28.35 -42.53 3.89
C LEU A 658 -27.03 -42.86 3.20
N GLU A 659 -26.87 -44.05 2.64
CA GLU A 659 -25.66 -44.45 1.91
C GLU A 659 -25.45 -43.58 0.65
N LYS A 660 -26.55 -43.20 -0.04
CA LYS A 660 -26.52 -42.22 -1.13
C LYS A 660 -26.18 -40.80 -0.66
N SER A 661 -26.50 -40.44 0.58
CA SER A 661 -26.13 -39.13 1.16
C SER A 661 -24.65 -39.13 1.58
N LYS A 662 -24.17 -40.22 2.20
CA LYS A 662 -22.76 -40.47 2.54
C LYS A 662 -21.87 -40.40 1.30
N GLN A 663 -22.26 -41.03 0.19
CA GLN A 663 -21.48 -40.95 -1.05
C GLN A 663 -21.41 -39.53 -1.64
N ARG A 664 -22.47 -38.71 -1.51
CA ARG A 664 -22.40 -37.29 -1.92
C ARG A 664 -21.45 -36.50 -1.03
N LEU A 665 -21.57 -36.64 0.28
CA LEU A 665 -20.72 -35.94 1.25
C LEU A 665 -19.25 -36.36 1.11
N GLN A 666 -18.96 -37.61 0.74
CA GLN A 666 -17.60 -38.03 0.38
C GLN A 666 -17.10 -37.29 -0.86
N ASN A 667 -17.86 -37.30 -1.96
CA ASN A 667 -17.47 -36.58 -3.18
C ASN A 667 -17.30 -35.06 -2.94
N GLU A 668 -18.20 -34.43 -2.16
CA GLU A 668 -18.11 -33.02 -1.78
C GLU A 668 -16.88 -32.73 -0.89
N MET A 669 -16.47 -33.67 -0.04
CA MET A 669 -15.22 -33.61 0.74
C MET A 669 -13.98 -33.77 -0.14
N ASP A 670 -14.00 -34.69 -1.12
CA ASP A 670 -12.90 -34.90 -2.05
C ASP A 670 -12.70 -33.66 -2.96
N ASP A 671 -13.78 -33.06 -3.47
CA ASP A 671 -13.76 -31.79 -4.21
C ASP A 671 -13.21 -30.62 -3.35
N LEU A 672 -13.65 -30.51 -2.09
CA LEU A 672 -13.13 -29.51 -1.13
C LEU A 672 -11.63 -29.70 -0.84
N MET A 673 -11.15 -30.95 -0.82
CA MET A 673 -9.74 -31.26 -0.59
C MET A 673 -8.88 -30.77 -1.77
N VAL A 674 -9.35 -30.93 -3.01
CA VAL A 674 -8.72 -30.38 -4.22
C VAL A 674 -8.74 -28.85 -4.22
N ASP A 675 -9.84 -28.21 -3.80
CA ASP A 675 -9.91 -26.74 -3.63
C ASP A 675 -8.86 -26.23 -2.61
N VAL A 676 -8.65 -26.95 -1.50
CA VAL A 676 -7.64 -26.61 -0.49
C VAL A 676 -6.22 -26.75 -1.02
N GLU A 677 -5.90 -27.83 -1.77
CA GLU A 677 -4.60 -27.95 -2.43
C GLU A 677 -4.35 -26.83 -3.44
N ARG A 678 -5.38 -26.45 -4.21
CA ARG A 678 -5.32 -25.35 -5.18
C ARG A 678 -5.07 -24.00 -4.50
N SER A 679 -5.74 -23.76 -3.38
CA SER A 679 -5.56 -22.57 -2.54
C SER A 679 -4.15 -22.50 -1.93
N ASN A 680 -3.65 -23.60 -1.37
CA ASN A 680 -2.29 -23.68 -0.83
C ASN A 680 -1.21 -23.42 -1.89
N ASN A 681 -1.37 -23.95 -3.11
CA ASN A 681 -0.46 -23.68 -4.23
C ASN A 681 -0.50 -22.20 -4.67
N SER A 682 -1.67 -21.56 -4.65
CA SER A 682 -1.82 -20.13 -4.90
C SER A 682 -1.15 -19.29 -3.81
N ALA A 683 -1.35 -19.63 -2.52
CA ALA A 683 -0.71 -18.97 -1.39
C ALA A 683 0.83 -19.08 -1.45
N ALA A 684 1.36 -20.27 -1.73
CA ALA A 684 2.81 -20.49 -1.91
C ALA A 684 3.40 -19.73 -3.12
N THR A 685 2.56 -19.40 -4.11
CA THR A 685 2.94 -18.57 -5.27
C THR A 685 2.90 -17.08 -4.93
N LEU A 686 1.95 -16.64 -4.09
CA LEU A 686 1.88 -15.27 -3.58
C LEU A 686 3.04 -14.96 -2.62
N ASP A 687 3.38 -15.86 -1.71
CA ASP A 687 4.52 -15.70 -0.78
C ASP A 687 5.87 -15.53 -1.52
N LYS A 688 6.07 -16.28 -2.63
CA LYS A 688 7.22 -16.08 -3.52
C LYS A 688 7.22 -14.69 -4.19
N LYS A 689 6.07 -14.17 -4.58
CA LYS A 689 5.95 -12.81 -5.14
C LYS A 689 6.19 -11.73 -4.07
N GLN A 690 5.67 -11.92 -2.86
CA GLN A 690 5.88 -11.01 -1.73
C GLN A 690 7.37 -10.83 -1.43
N ARG A 691 8.12 -11.93 -1.29
CA ARG A 691 9.59 -11.89 -1.11
C ARG A 691 10.32 -11.16 -2.25
N SER A 692 9.79 -11.19 -3.48
CA SER A 692 10.31 -10.42 -4.61
C SER A 692 10.03 -8.92 -4.47
N TYR A 693 8.82 -8.53 -4.04
CA TYR A 693 8.49 -7.14 -3.75
C TYR A 693 9.26 -6.59 -2.56
N ASP A 694 9.48 -7.38 -1.50
CA ASP A 694 10.30 -7.00 -0.34
C ASP A 694 11.75 -6.69 -0.73
N LYS A 695 12.33 -7.49 -1.65
CA LYS A 695 13.66 -7.24 -2.21
C LYS A 695 13.71 -5.93 -3.01
N VAL A 696 12.73 -5.70 -3.88
CA VAL A 696 12.62 -4.45 -4.65
C VAL A 696 12.41 -3.23 -3.74
N LEU A 697 11.60 -3.36 -2.69
CA LEU A 697 11.43 -2.32 -1.66
C LEU A 697 12.71 -2.04 -0.87
N ALA A 698 13.54 -3.05 -0.59
CA ALA A 698 14.84 -2.86 0.04
C ALA A 698 15.81 -2.08 -0.89
N GLU A 699 15.85 -2.44 -2.18
CA GLU A 699 16.67 -1.75 -3.19
C GLU A 699 16.24 -0.29 -3.38
N TRP A 700 14.94 0.01 -3.44
CA TRP A 700 14.44 1.39 -3.50
C TRP A 700 14.67 2.17 -2.20
N LYS A 701 14.55 1.54 -1.03
CA LYS A 701 14.91 2.16 0.26
C LYS A 701 16.41 2.48 0.36
N GLN A 702 17.27 1.70 -0.29
CA GLN A 702 18.69 2.02 -0.42
C GLN A 702 18.92 3.20 -1.37
N LYS A 703 18.38 3.15 -2.61
CA LYS A 703 18.46 4.26 -3.58
C LYS A 703 17.99 5.60 -3.01
N HIS A 704 16.93 5.59 -2.19
CA HIS A 704 16.44 6.80 -1.50
C HIS A 704 17.49 7.38 -0.54
N LYS A 705 18.14 6.55 0.27
CA LYS A 705 19.18 7.01 1.21
C LYS A 705 20.39 7.57 0.49
N GLU A 706 20.79 6.93 -0.60
CA GLU A 706 21.90 7.39 -1.46
C GLU A 706 21.55 8.75 -2.10
N SER A 707 20.38 8.86 -2.73
CA SER A 707 19.89 10.11 -3.33
C SER A 707 19.71 11.25 -2.31
N GLN A 708 19.32 10.92 -1.07
CA GLN A 708 19.18 11.89 0.01
C GLN A 708 20.56 12.42 0.47
N ALA A 709 21.56 11.54 0.60
CA ALA A 709 22.92 11.96 0.94
C ALA A 709 23.54 12.87 -0.15
N GLU A 710 23.29 12.57 -1.43
CA GLU A 710 23.68 13.45 -2.56
C GLU A 710 22.97 14.82 -2.50
N LEU A 711 21.67 14.84 -2.17
CA LEU A 711 20.91 16.09 -1.99
C LEU A 711 21.43 16.92 -0.81
N GLU A 712 21.81 16.29 0.30
CA GLU A 712 22.39 16.97 1.46
C GLU A 712 23.80 17.51 1.15
N SER A 713 24.61 16.80 0.37
CA SER A 713 25.92 17.29 -0.09
C SER A 713 25.80 18.47 -1.05
N THR A 714 24.97 18.36 -2.08
CA THR A 714 24.76 19.43 -3.07
C THR A 714 24.11 20.68 -2.45
N GLN A 715 23.23 20.54 -1.46
CA GLN A 715 22.75 21.68 -0.68
C GLN A 715 23.87 22.35 0.15
N LYS A 716 24.81 21.56 0.69
CA LYS A 716 25.94 22.09 1.47
C LYS A 716 26.93 22.86 0.57
N GLU A 717 27.21 22.34 -0.62
CA GLU A 717 28.00 23.01 -1.66
C GLU A 717 27.32 24.29 -2.15
N SER A 718 26.01 24.25 -2.45
CA SER A 718 25.21 25.42 -2.81
C SER A 718 25.29 26.54 -1.76
N ARG A 719 25.24 26.19 -0.46
CA ARG A 719 25.43 27.15 0.64
C ARG A 719 26.85 27.72 0.69
N SER A 720 27.88 26.92 0.37
CA SER A 720 29.27 27.40 0.27
C SER A 720 29.43 28.40 -0.89
N LEU A 721 28.98 28.04 -2.08
CA LEU A 721 29.01 28.89 -3.27
C LEU A 721 28.20 30.19 -3.08
N THR A 722 27.10 30.14 -2.33
CA THR A 722 26.33 31.34 -1.95
C THR A 722 27.14 32.28 -1.04
N ALA A 723 27.91 31.72 -0.09
CA ALA A 723 28.79 32.51 0.78
C ALA A 723 30.03 33.07 0.03
N GLU A 724 30.53 32.36 -0.97
CA GLU A 724 31.59 32.84 -1.88
C GLU A 724 31.08 33.96 -2.80
N LEU A 725 29.88 33.82 -3.37
CA LEU A 725 29.21 34.89 -4.12
C LEU A 725 28.99 36.15 -3.28
N PHE A 726 28.66 36.01 -1.98
CA PHE A 726 28.54 37.15 -1.09
C PHE A 726 29.87 37.87 -0.88
N LYS A 727 30.96 37.14 -0.62
CA LYS A 727 32.32 37.72 -0.53
C LYS A 727 32.74 38.40 -1.83
N LEU A 728 32.46 37.79 -2.97
CA LEU A 728 32.79 38.34 -4.28
C LEU A 728 32.00 39.61 -4.60
N LYS A 729 30.73 39.70 -4.18
CA LYS A 729 29.94 40.94 -4.26
C LYS A 729 30.54 42.07 -3.44
N ASN A 730 30.86 41.82 -2.17
CA ASN A 730 31.50 42.83 -1.32
C ASN A 730 32.82 43.34 -1.94
N SER A 731 33.67 42.43 -2.42
CA SER A 731 34.93 42.81 -3.10
C SER A 731 34.72 43.58 -4.41
N TYR A 732 33.62 43.31 -5.13
CA TYR A 732 33.23 44.06 -6.32
C TYR A 732 32.66 45.45 -5.99
N GLU A 733 31.90 45.59 -4.89
CA GLU A 733 31.44 46.88 -4.36
C GLU A 733 32.62 47.74 -3.88
N GLU A 734 33.57 47.16 -3.14
CA GLU A 734 34.86 47.80 -2.77
C GLU A 734 35.64 48.28 -4.02
N ALA A 735 35.70 47.46 -5.07
CA ALA A 735 36.35 47.83 -6.33
C ALA A 735 35.61 48.95 -7.09
N LEU A 736 34.28 49.03 -6.98
CA LEU A 736 33.48 50.12 -7.54
C LEU A 736 33.68 51.44 -6.77
N ASP A 737 33.76 51.41 -5.44
CA ASP A 737 34.06 52.58 -4.62
C ASP A 737 35.48 53.12 -4.88
N HIS A 738 36.46 52.23 -5.08
CA HIS A 738 37.78 52.62 -5.56
C HIS A 738 37.74 53.24 -6.96
N LEU A 739 36.93 52.71 -7.88
CA LEU A 739 36.76 53.28 -9.23
C LEU A 739 36.04 54.64 -9.21
N GLU A 740 35.05 54.84 -8.34
CA GLU A 740 34.41 56.13 -8.04
C GLU A 740 35.43 57.14 -7.53
N THR A 741 36.27 56.74 -6.58
CA THR A 741 37.32 57.59 -5.98
C THR A 741 38.31 58.04 -7.06
N MET A 742 38.85 57.10 -7.84
CA MET A 742 39.75 57.37 -8.97
C MET A 742 39.11 58.28 -10.04
N LYS A 743 37.80 58.15 -10.31
CA LYS A 743 37.07 59.06 -11.21
C LYS A 743 36.95 60.49 -10.67
N ARG A 744 36.80 60.65 -9.34
CA ARG A 744 36.77 61.97 -8.68
C ARG A 744 38.15 62.62 -8.70
N GLU A 745 39.21 61.88 -8.38
CA GLU A 745 40.60 62.33 -8.48
C GLU A 745 40.97 62.74 -9.92
N ASN A 746 40.61 61.94 -10.92
CA ASN A 746 40.87 62.25 -12.33
C ASN A 746 40.11 63.51 -12.80
N LYS A 747 38.88 63.75 -12.30
CA LYS A 747 38.18 65.03 -12.52
C LYS A 747 38.89 66.23 -11.86
N ASN A 748 39.39 66.07 -10.64
CA ASN A 748 40.13 67.14 -9.96
C ASN A 748 41.42 67.48 -10.72
N LEU A 749 42.17 66.46 -11.17
CA LEU A 749 43.36 66.63 -12.01
C LEU A 749 43.03 67.26 -13.37
N GLN A 750 41.88 66.93 -13.98
CA GLN A 750 41.42 67.61 -15.19
C GLN A 750 41.10 69.09 -14.95
N GLN A 751 40.54 69.45 -13.77
CA GLN A 751 40.33 70.84 -13.39
C GLN A 751 41.66 71.57 -13.17
N GLU A 752 42.60 71.00 -12.41
CA GLU A 752 43.95 71.57 -12.23
C GLU A 752 44.68 71.79 -13.58
N ILE A 753 44.57 70.84 -14.51
CA ILE A 753 45.12 70.99 -15.87
C ILE A 753 44.41 72.12 -16.64
N SER A 754 43.09 72.28 -16.48
CA SER A 754 42.34 73.39 -17.09
C SER A 754 42.78 74.74 -16.52
N ASP A 755 42.85 74.87 -15.20
CA ASP A 755 43.21 76.10 -14.49
C ASP A 755 44.66 76.52 -14.82
N LEU A 756 45.59 75.56 -14.88
CA LEU A 756 46.98 75.80 -15.34
C LEU A 756 47.04 76.16 -16.83
N THR A 757 46.14 75.62 -17.66
CA THR A 757 46.06 75.98 -19.09
C THR A 757 45.51 77.40 -19.27
N GLU A 758 44.57 77.83 -18.43
CA GLU A 758 44.06 79.21 -18.44
C GLU A 758 45.15 80.20 -17.97
N GLN A 759 45.91 79.89 -16.91
CA GLN A 759 47.09 80.67 -16.49
C GLN A 759 48.17 80.75 -17.59
N LEU A 760 48.38 79.68 -18.37
CA LEU A 760 49.25 79.72 -19.56
C LEU A 760 48.68 80.62 -20.67
N GLY A 761 47.36 80.68 -20.82
CA GLY A 761 46.67 81.64 -21.68
C GLY A 761 46.84 83.10 -21.23
N GLU A 762 46.77 83.37 -19.93
CA GLU A 762 46.96 84.73 -19.38
C GLU A 762 48.40 85.22 -19.42
N THR A 763 49.37 84.34 -19.14
CA THR A 763 50.79 84.64 -19.35
C THR A 763 51.11 84.85 -20.84
N GLY A 764 50.42 84.16 -21.75
CA GLY A 764 50.45 84.45 -23.18
C GLY A 764 49.96 85.86 -23.56
N LYS A 765 48.93 86.39 -22.89
CA LYS A 765 48.42 87.76 -23.11
C LYS A 765 49.45 88.81 -22.65
N THR A 766 50.03 88.64 -21.47
CA THR A 766 51.08 89.58 -20.96
C THR A 766 52.35 89.54 -21.81
N ILE A 767 52.69 88.40 -22.42
CA ILE A 767 53.77 88.33 -23.43
C ILE A 767 53.44 89.18 -24.66
N GLN A 768 52.21 89.14 -25.19
CA GLN A 768 51.81 90.00 -26.32
C GLN A 768 51.79 91.50 -25.98
N GLU A 769 51.51 91.86 -24.72
CA GLU A 769 51.59 93.25 -24.25
C GLU A 769 53.06 93.73 -24.16
N LEU A 770 53.96 92.86 -23.70
CA LEU A 770 55.41 93.12 -23.73
C LEU A 770 55.97 93.22 -25.17
N GLU A 771 55.47 92.43 -26.12
CA GLU A 771 55.84 92.54 -27.54
C GLU A 771 55.37 93.86 -28.18
N LYS A 772 54.22 94.41 -27.78
CA LYS A 772 53.80 95.75 -28.19
C LYS A 772 54.74 96.82 -27.64
N PHE A 773 55.08 96.75 -26.35
CA PHE A 773 56.03 97.67 -25.72
C PHE A 773 57.41 97.63 -26.39
N LYS A 774 57.90 96.42 -26.73
CA LYS A 774 59.14 96.22 -27.48
C LYS A 774 59.11 96.93 -28.84
N LYS A 775 58.03 96.78 -29.61
CA LYS A 775 57.89 97.46 -30.92
C LYS A 775 57.86 98.98 -30.80
N GLN A 776 57.27 99.52 -29.74
CA GLN A 776 57.23 100.96 -29.49
C GLN A 776 58.62 101.54 -29.21
N VAL A 777 59.42 100.85 -28.37
CA VAL A 777 60.85 101.21 -28.13
C VAL A 777 61.70 101.02 -29.39
N GLU A 778 61.40 100.04 -30.24
CA GLU A 778 62.09 99.85 -31.54
C GLU A 778 61.79 100.98 -32.54
N THR A 779 60.61 101.61 -32.50
CA THR A 779 60.34 102.85 -33.26
C THR A 779 61.01 104.08 -32.66
N GLU A 780 60.96 104.28 -31.34
CA GLU A 780 61.65 105.40 -30.66
C GLU A 780 63.18 105.38 -30.93
N LYS A 781 63.78 104.20 -31.06
CA LYS A 781 65.17 104.02 -31.50
C LYS A 781 65.42 104.51 -32.93
N SER A 782 64.48 104.30 -33.85
CA SER A 782 64.61 104.70 -35.26
C SER A 782 64.69 106.22 -35.39
N ASP A 783 63.82 106.93 -34.68
CA ASP A 783 63.73 108.39 -34.76
C ASP A 783 64.96 109.07 -34.14
N MET A 784 65.52 108.49 -33.07
CA MET A 784 66.80 108.93 -32.48
C MET A 784 68.01 108.61 -33.38
N GLN A 785 67.90 107.68 -34.33
CA GLN A 785 68.98 107.32 -35.26
C GLN A 785 68.98 108.21 -36.51
N ALA A 786 67.82 108.78 -36.90
CA ALA A 786 67.73 109.80 -37.95
C ALA A 786 68.36 111.15 -37.54
N ALA A 787 68.35 111.48 -36.24
CA ALA A 787 68.89 112.72 -35.70
C ALA A 787 70.43 112.79 -35.63
N LEU A 788 71.15 111.80 -36.16
CA LEU A 788 72.62 111.72 -36.12
C LEU A 788 73.28 112.02 -37.48
N GLU A 789 72.59 111.78 -38.60
CA GLU A 789 73.16 111.97 -39.95
C GLU A 789 73.09 113.44 -40.44
N GLU A 790 72.36 114.31 -39.75
CA GLU A 790 72.23 115.74 -40.07
C GLU A 790 73.42 116.61 -39.55
N ALA A 791 74.49 115.96 -39.05
CA ALA A 791 75.61 116.63 -38.37
C ALA A 791 76.99 116.52 -39.05
N GLU A 792 77.14 115.79 -40.16
CA GLU A 792 78.45 115.53 -40.81
C GLU A 792 78.57 116.06 -42.25
N MET A 793 78.12 117.30 -42.53
CA MET A 793 78.17 117.86 -43.89
C MET A 793 78.76 119.28 -44.04
N ASP A 794 79.75 119.67 -43.23
CA ASP A 794 80.38 121.00 -43.30
C ASP A 794 81.93 120.98 -43.28
N LEU A 795 82.53 120.27 -44.24
CA LEU A 795 83.99 120.28 -44.48
C LEU A 795 84.32 120.50 -45.98
N SER A 796 83.75 121.56 -46.56
CA SER A 796 83.82 121.87 -48.00
C SER A 796 84.50 123.23 -48.26
N GLN A 797 85.84 123.33 -48.12
CA GLN A 797 86.53 124.61 -48.43
C GLN A 797 88.01 124.62 -48.88
N ILE A 798 88.53 123.55 -49.49
CA ILE A 798 89.76 123.62 -50.32
C ILE A 798 89.48 122.93 -51.67
N LYS A 799 88.91 123.65 -52.64
CA LYS A 799 89.63 124.33 -53.74
C LYS A 799 90.48 123.34 -54.57
N ALA A 800 90.04 122.86 -55.74
CA ALA A 800 89.48 123.57 -56.91
C ALA A 800 90.45 124.58 -57.58
N GLU A 801 91.75 124.29 -57.57
CA GLU A 801 92.78 125.17 -58.15
C GLU A 801 93.83 124.41 -59.02
N VAL A 802 93.65 123.10 -59.26
CA VAL A 802 94.60 122.26 -60.02
C VAL A 802 94.03 121.72 -61.34
N ASP A 803 92.70 121.74 -61.52
CA ASP A 803 91.95 121.18 -62.68
C ASP A 803 92.19 121.89 -64.03
N ARG A 804 93.23 122.72 -64.14
CA ARG A 804 93.64 123.43 -65.36
C ARG A 804 95.03 123.01 -65.89
N LYS A 805 95.56 121.85 -65.47
CA LYS A 805 96.82 121.28 -66.00
C LYS A 805 96.71 119.84 -66.56
N VAL A 806 95.51 119.28 -66.64
CA VAL A 806 95.28 117.92 -67.17
C VAL A 806 95.31 117.88 -68.71
N ALA A 807 94.72 118.89 -69.36
CA ALA A 807 94.24 118.84 -70.75
C ALA A 807 95.30 118.65 -71.87
N GLU A 808 96.60 118.70 -71.58
CA GLU A 808 97.67 118.54 -72.59
C GLU A 808 98.44 117.21 -72.46
N LYS A 809 98.09 116.35 -71.48
CA LYS A 809 98.73 115.03 -71.28
C LYS A 809 97.92 113.84 -71.78
N ASP A 810 96.63 114.01 -72.09
CA ASP A 810 95.73 112.90 -72.44
C ASP A 810 96.00 112.26 -73.82
N GLN A 811 96.57 113.00 -74.77
CA GLN A 811 96.62 112.57 -76.19
C GLN A 811 97.62 111.43 -76.47
N GLU A 812 98.59 111.16 -75.58
CA GLU A 812 99.55 110.05 -75.72
C GLU A 812 99.00 108.72 -75.16
N MET A 813 98.02 108.75 -74.25
CA MET A 813 97.48 107.56 -73.57
C MET A 813 96.49 106.76 -74.43
N ASP A 814 95.82 107.41 -75.36
CA ASP A 814 94.62 106.88 -76.00
C ASP A 814 94.90 105.73 -77.00
N HIS A 815 96.15 105.59 -77.43
CA HIS A 815 96.58 104.50 -78.32
C HIS A 815 96.86 103.17 -77.58
N LEU A 816 97.05 103.20 -76.25
CA LEU A 816 97.20 101.99 -75.42
C LEU A 816 95.84 101.45 -74.94
N ARG A 817 94.87 102.33 -74.65
CA ARG A 817 93.51 101.95 -74.22
C ARG A 817 92.83 100.94 -75.14
N ARG A 818 92.91 101.15 -76.46
CA ARG A 818 92.12 100.41 -77.47
C ARG A 818 92.44 98.91 -77.55
N ASN A 819 93.62 98.49 -77.11
CA ASN A 819 93.98 97.07 -77.04
C ASN A 819 93.57 96.43 -75.70
N GLY A 820 93.66 97.17 -74.59
CA GLY A 820 93.15 96.70 -73.29
C GLY A 820 91.62 96.55 -73.27
N GLN A 821 90.91 97.46 -73.95
CA GLN A 821 89.46 97.48 -74.08
C GLN A 821 88.88 96.13 -74.56
N ARG A 822 89.47 95.53 -75.61
CA ARG A 822 88.98 94.26 -76.18
C ARG A 822 89.22 93.05 -75.27
N ALA A 823 90.30 93.08 -74.48
CA ALA A 823 90.55 92.05 -73.48
C ALA A 823 89.56 92.15 -72.31
N MET A 824 89.28 93.37 -71.84
CA MET A 824 88.23 93.64 -70.85
C MET A 824 86.86 93.17 -71.32
N GLU A 825 86.46 93.48 -72.55
CA GLU A 825 85.17 93.06 -73.13
C GLU A 825 85.05 91.53 -73.23
N SER A 826 86.12 90.82 -73.58
CA SER A 826 86.15 89.36 -73.59
C SER A 826 86.06 88.74 -72.19
N MET A 827 86.69 89.35 -71.18
CA MET A 827 86.58 88.90 -69.79
C MET A 827 85.19 89.21 -69.20
N GLN A 828 84.64 90.38 -69.50
CA GLN A 828 83.30 90.79 -69.06
C GLN A 828 82.23 89.86 -69.63
N ALA A 829 82.26 89.54 -70.92
CA ALA A 829 81.34 88.57 -71.53
C ALA A 829 81.42 87.18 -70.89
N THR A 830 82.61 86.77 -70.43
CA THR A 830 82.83 85.51 -69.70
C THR A 830 82.24 85.58 -68.30
N LEU A 831 82.52 86.66 -67.56
CA LEU A 831 82.00 86.91 -66.22
C LEU A 831 80.47 87.01 -66.21
N ASP A 832 79.87 87.68 -67.18
CA ASP A 832 78.41 87.80 -67.33
C ASP A 832 77.75 86.48 -67.73
N ALA A 833 78.47 85.56 -68.37
CA ALA A 833 78.00 84.19 -68.60
C ALA A 833 78.07 83.35 -67.31
N GLU A 834 79.17 83.48 -66.55
CA GLU A 834 79.37 82.76 -65.29
C GLU A 834 78.41 83.25 -64.17
N VAL A 835 78.15 84.55 -64.09
CA VAL A 835 77.13 85.13 -63.18
C VAL A 835 75.72 84.65 -63.55
N ARG A 836 75.39 84.54 -64.84
CA ARG A 836 74.11 83.94 -65.28
C ARG A 836 74.03 82.47 -64.89
N SER A 837 75.05 81.67 -65.21
CA SER A 837 75.13 80.25 -64.83
C SER A 837 75.00 80.03 -63.31
N ARG A 838 75.70 80.84 -62.51
CA ARG A 838 75.62 80.83 -61.03
C ARG A 838 74.21 81.18 -60.52
N ASN A 839 73.53 82.14 -61.14
CA ASN A 839 72.17 82.52 -60.77
C ASN A 839 71.13 81.47 -61.20
N GLU A 840 71.33 80.82 -62.34
CA GLU A 840 70.55 79.65 -62.79
C GLU A 840 70.70 78.50 -61.78
N ALA A 841 71.94 78.15 -61.42
CA ALA A 841 72.26 77.12 -60.44
C ALA A 841 71.71 77.46 -59.04
N LEU A 842 71.71 78.72 -58.62
CA LEU A 842 71.08 79.16 -57.36
C LEU A 842 69.54 79.03 -57.39
N ARG A 843 68.89 79.26 -58.54
CA ARG A 843 67.45 79.01 -58.71
C ARG A 843 67.13 77.52 -58.66
N VAL A 844 67.87 76.70 -59.41
CA VAL A 844 67.72 75.23 -59.40
C VAL A 844 67.96 74.68 -57.99
N LYS A 845 69.02 75.14 -57.31
CA LYS A 845 69.29 74.78 -55.91
C LYS A 845 68.11 75.15 -54.99
N LYS A 846 67.63 76.40 -55.03
CA LYS A 846 66.49 76.82 -54.18
C LYS A 846 65.21 76.04 -54.50
N LYS A 847 64.98 75.66 -55.76
CA LYS A 847 63.87 74.77 -56.12
C LYS A 847 64.07 73.37 -55.51
N MET A 848 65.26 72.78 -55.65
CA MET A 848 65.57 71.48 -55.05
C MET A 848 65.48 71.49 -53.51
N GLU A 849 65.86 72.58 -52.85
CA GLU A 849 65.67 72.77 -51.41
C GLU A 849 64.17 72.87 -51.04
N GLY A 850 63.33 73.49 -51.88
CA GLY A 850 61.87 73.50 -51.74
C GLY A 850 61.24 72.13 -51.97
N ASP A 851 61.53 71.51 -53.11
CA ASP A 851 61.06 70.17 -53.51
C ASP A 851 61.45 69.11 -52.43
N LEU A 852 62.64 69.23 -51.83
CA LEU A 852 63.12 68.36 -50.75
C LEU A 852 62.37 68.62 -49.42
N ASN A 853 62.15 69.88 -49.03
CA ASN A 853 61.34 70.20 -47.85
C ASN A 853 59.89 69.68 -48.00
N GLU A 854 59.30 69.79 -49.19
CA GLU A 854 57.98 69.22 -49.47
C GLU A 854 57.98 67.69 -49.34
N MET A 855 59.02 67.00 -49.84
CA MET A 855 59.15 65.56 -49.66
C MET A 855 59.41 65.14 -48.21
N GLU A 856 60.15 65.92 -47.41
CA GLU A 856 60.30 65.66 -45.98
C GLU A 856 58.98 65.81 -45.22
N ILE A 857 58.18 66.83 -45.54
CA ILE A 857 56.83 67.01 -44.98
C ILE A 857 55.91 65.86 -45.39
N GLN A 858 55.92 65.44 -46.66
CA GLN A 858 55.15 64.30 -47.15
C GLN A 858 55.58 62.98 -46.48
N MET A 859 56.89 62.73 -46.33
CA MET A 859 57.42 61.57 -45.60
C MET A 859 57.04 61.59 -44.13
N SER A 860 57.08 62.76 -43.47
CA SER A 860 56.63 62.93 -42.08
C SER A 860 55.14 62.61 -41.94
N HIS A 861 54.31 63.11 -42.84
CA HIS A 861 52.86 62.82 -42.86
C HIS A 861 52.57 61.34 -43.13
N ALA A 862 53.27 60.71 -44.08
CA ALA A 862 53.12 59.30 -44.42
C ALA A 862 53.57 58.39 -43.26
N ASN A 863 54.69 58.70 -42.62
CA ASN A 863 55.16 57.97 -41.43
C ASN A 863 54.17 58.10 -40.26
N ARG A 864 53.58 59.29 -40.06
CA ARG A 864 52.53 59.49 -39.05
C ARG A 864 51.28 58.67 -39.35
N GLN A 865 50.78 58.70 -40.59
CA GLN A 865 49.64 57.88 -41.01
C GLN A 865 49.95 56.37 -40.85
N ALA A 866 51.16 55.92 -41.19
CA ALA A 866 51.59 54.54 -40.99
C ALA A 866 51.62 54.15 -39.51
N ALA A 867 52.08 55.03 -38.62
CA ALA A 867 52.08 54.79 -37.17
C ALA A 867 50.65 54.76 -36.58
N GLU A 868 49.78 55.67 -37.02
CA GLU A 868 48.37 55.71 -36.62
C GLU A 868 47.61 54.47 -37.13
N ALA A 869 47.83 54.05 -38.38
CA ALA A 869 47.29 52.81 -38.94
C ALA A 869 47.83 51.55 -38.25
N GLN A 870 49.13 51.50 -37.89
CA GLN A 870 49.67 50.40 -37.08
C GLN A 870 49.06 50.36 -35.68
N LYS A 871 48.77 51.50 -35.06
CA LYS A 871 48.09 51.57 -33.76
C LYS A 871 46.65 51.06 -33.86
N GLN A 872 45.91 51.44 -34.91
CA GLN A 872 44.58 50.92 -35.21
C GLN A 872 44.60 49.41 -35.46
N LEU A 873 45.54 48.92 -36.28
CA LEU A 873 45.71 47.49 -36.56
C LEU A 873 45.93 46.67 -35.28
N ARG A 874 46.79 47.14 -34.36
CA ARG A 874 47.00 46.47 -33.06
C ARG A 874 45.74 46.49 -32.19
N GLY A 875 44.96 47.58 -32.22
CA GLY A 875 43.67 47.67 -31.52
C GLY A 875 42.66 46.63 -32.05
N VAL A 876 42.50 46.55 -33.37
CA VAL A 876 41.63 45.57 -34.02
C VAL A 876 42.12 44.13 -33.80
N GLN A 877 43.44 43.89 -33.79
CA GLN A 877 44.01 42.59 -33.44
C GLN A 877 43.75 42.19 -31.99
N GLY A 878 43.74 43.14 -31.05
CA GLY A 878 43.30 42.91 -29.67
C GLY A 878 41.83 42.51 -29.62
N GLN A 879 40.95 43.36 -30.16
CA GLN A 879 39.49 43.12 -30.21
C GLN A 879 39.13 41.79 -30.89
N LEU A 880 39.83 41.42 -31.97
CA LEU A 880 39.66 40.13 -32.64
C LEU A 880 40.04 38.95 -31.73
N LYS A 881 41.12 39.07 -30.95
CA LYS A 881 41.57 38.03 -30.03
C LYS A 881 40.64 37.90 -28.83
N ASP A 882 40.14 39.02 -28.29
CA ASP A 882 39.19 39.03 -27.19
C ASP A 882 37.85 38.40 -27.65
N ALA A 883 37.38 38.74 -28.86
CA ALA A 883 36.21 38.12 -29.48
C ALA A 883 36.40 36.62 -29.77
N GLN A 884 37.61 36.19 -30.16
CA GLN A 884 37.95 34.77 -30.31
C GLN A 884 37.91 34.03 -28.97
N MET A 885 38.43 34.63 -27.89
CA MET A 885 38.35 34.03 -26.54
C MET A 885 36.90 33.89 -26.07
N HIS A 886 36.06 34.91 -26.24
CA HIS A 886 34.64 34.81 -25.90
C HIS A 886 33.87 33.82 -26.78
N LEU A 887 34.26 33.64 -28.06
CA LEU A 887 33.70 32.59 -28.92
C LEU A 887 34.08 31.19 -28.42
N ASP A 888 35.36 30.97 -28.09
CA ASP A 888 35.85 29.70 -27.53
C ASP A 888 35.18 29.37 -26.19
N GLU A 889 35.00 30.36 -25.31
CA GLU A 889 34.26 30.22 -24.04
C GLU A 889 32.79 29.86 -24.29
N SER A 890 32.14 30.55 -25.23
CA SER A 890 30.74 30.29 -25.61
C SER A 890 30.54 28.90 -26.21
N LEU A 891 31.50 28.43 -27.03
CA LEU A 891 31.47 27.09 -27.61
C LEU A 891 31.67 26.01 -26.55
N ARG A 892 32.61 26.17 -25.62
CA ARG A 892 32.79 25.26 -24.48
C ARG A 892 31.55 25.21 -23.58
N ALA A 893 30.91 26.36 -23.33
CA ALA A 893 29.66 26.42 -22.60
C ALA A 893 28.52 25.72 -23.36
N GLN A 894 28.44 25.89 -24.68
CA GLN A 894 27.46 25.21 -25.53
C GLN A 894 27.64 23.68 -25.53
N ASP A 895 28.87 23.19 -25.61
CA ASP A 895 29.14 21.74 -25.58
C ASP A 895 28.91 21.14 -24.19
N GLY A 896 29.26 21.85 -23.11
CA GLY A 896 28.87 21.47 -21.74
C GLY A 896 27.35 21.41 -21.55
N LEU A 897 26.60 22.33 -22.16
CA LEU A 897 25.13 22.30 -22.18
C LEU A 897 24.58 21.13 -23.01
N ARG A 898 25.22 20.77 -24.13
CA ARG A 898 24.86 19.56 -24.91
C ARG A 898 25.09 18.27 -24.13
N GLU A 899 26.18 18.17 -23.37
CA GLU A 899 26.43 17.01 -22.51
C GLU A 899 25.39 16.91 -21.39
N GLN A 900 25.05 18.04 -20.75
CA GLN A 900 23.95 18.09 -19.77
C GLN A 900 22.60 17.73 -20.40
N GLU A 901 22.29 18.23 -21.60
CA GLU A 901 21.08 17.86 -22.33
C GLU A 901 21.05 16.35 -22.62
N ALA A 902 22.14 15.77 -23.11
CA ALA A 902 22.24 14.33 -23.37
C ALA A 902 22.08 13.48 -22.09
N VAL A 903 22.59 13.94 -20.94
CA VAL A 903 22.38 13.29 -19.64
C VAL A 903 20.91 13.41 -19.19
N LEU A 904 20.30 14.59 -19.35
CA LEU A 904 18.89 14.82 -19.02
C LEU A 904 17.94 14.00 -19.93
N GLN A 905 18.23 13.90 -21.23
CA GLN A 905 17.49 13.05 -22.17
C GLN A 905 17.57 11.56 -21.78
N ARG A 906 18.75 11.06 -21.40
CA ARG A 906 18.92 9.69 -20.88
C ARG A 906 18.13 9.48 -19.58
N ARG A 907 18.18 10.44 -18.66
CA ARG A 907 17.41 10.39 -17.39
C ARG A 907 15.91 10.41 -17.65
N ALA A 908 15.43 11.22 -18.59
CA ALA A 908 14.02 11.28 -18.99
C ALA A 908 13.57 9.95 -19.62
N ALA A 909 14.39 9.35 -20.49
CA ALA A 909 14.09 8.04 -21.09
C ALA A 909 14.02 6.91 -20.03
N LEU A 910 14.92 6.93 -19.04
CA LEU A 910 14.88 5.98 -17.91
C LEU A 910 13.61 6.17 -17.06
N LEU A 911 13.31 7.40 -16.63
CA LEU A 911 12.10 7.71 -15.87
C LEU A 911 10.82 7.35 -16.65
N GLN A 912 10.82 7.52 -17.98
CA GLN A 912 9.70 7.14 -18.84
C GLN A 912 9.56 5.61 -18.97
N ALA A 913 10.65 4.85 -18.92
CA ALA A 913 10.62 3.39 -18.86
C ALA A 913 10.10 2.89 -17.48
N GLU A 914 10.65 3.42 -16.38
CA GLU A 914 10.19 3.11 -15.01
C GLU A 914 8.68 3.41 -14.85
N LEU A 915 8.20 4.52 -15.41
CA LEU A 915 6.78 4.90 -15.36
C LEU A 915 5.88 3.94 -16.17
N GLN A 916 6.36 3.35 -17.27
CA GLN A 916 5.62 2.32 -18.00
C GLN A 916 5.62 0.97 -17.27
N GLU A 917 6.74 0.61 -16.63
CA GLU A 917 6.84 -0.61 -15.80
C GLU A 917 5.90 -0.53 -14.59
N VAL A 918 5.85 0.61 -13.89
CA VAL A 918 4.91 0.87 -12.80
C VAL A 918 3.44 0.83 -13.27
N ARG A 919 3.14 1.32 -14.48
CA ARG A 919 1.79 1.20 -15.07
C ARG A 919 1.41 -0.25 -15.38
N ALA A 920 2.32 -1.03 -15.95
CA ALA A 920 2.08 -2.46 -16.22
C ALA A 920 1.85 -3.25 -14.92
N ALA A 921 2.63 -2.96 -13.87
CA ALA A 921 2.44 -3.54 -12.55
C ALA A 921 1.10 -3.12 -11.89
N LEU A 922 0.68 -1.86 -12.07
CA LEU A 922 -0.61 -1.36 -11.60
C LEU A 922 -1.79 -2.05 -12.31
N GLU A 923 -1.75 -2.18 -13.64
CA GLU A 923 -2.77 -2.94 -14.37
C GLU A 923 -2.82 -4.42 -13.95
N GLN A 924 -1.67 -5.04 -13.68
CA GLN A 924 -1.62 -6.43 -13.22
C GLN A 924 -2.18 -6.60 -11.79
N THR A 925 -1.92 -5.64 -10.90
CA THR A 925 -2.51 -5.63 -9.55
C THR A 925 -4.01 -5.33 -9.59
N GLU A 926 -4.49 -4.44 -10.45
CA GLU A 926 -5.93 -4.25 -10.67
C GLU A 926 -6.64 -5.54 -11.14
N ARG A 927 -6.04 -6.28 -12.08
CA ARG A 927 -6.61 -7.53 -12.61
C ARG A 927 -6.69 -8.59 -11.52
N SER A 928 -5.61 -8.79 -10.76
CA SER A 928 -5.60 -9.75 -9.63
C SER A 928 -6.53 -9.32 -8.48
N ARG A 929 -6.68 -8.01 -8.21
CA ARG A 929 -7.67 -7.48 -7.26
C ARG A 929 -9.10 -7.84 -7.67
N LYS A 930 -9.44 -7.67 -8.96
CA LYS A 930 -10.76 -8.06 -9.52
C LYS A 930 -10.99 -9.58 -9.43
N THR A 931 -9.95 -10.41 -9.63
CA THR A 931 -10.04 -11.87 -9.41
C THR A 931 -10.30 -12.21 -7.95
N ALA A 932 -9.59 -11.58 -7.01
CA ALA A 932 -9.82 -11.80 -5.57
C ALA A 932 -11.20 -11.31 -5.09
N GLU A 933 -11.74 -10.23 -5.68
CA GLU A 933 -13.13 -9.78 -5.44
C GLU A 933 -14.16 -10.80 -5.95
N GLN A 934 -13.91 -11.42 -7.10
CA GLN A 934 -14.73 -12.49 -7.68
C GLN A 934 -14.71 -13.75 -6.80
N GLU A 935 -13.51 -14.21 -6.40
CA GLU A 935 -13.33 -15.37 -5.50
C GLU A 935 -13.99 -15.15 -4.13
N LEU A 936 -13.91 -13.93 -3.58
CA LEU A 936 -14.59 -13.54 -2.33
C LEU A 936 -16.12 -13.57 -2.45
N LEU A 937 -16.67 -13.15 -3.61
CA LEU A 937 -18.11 -13.23 -3.87
C LEU A 937 -18.58 -14.68 -3.92
N GLU A 938 -17.89 -15.52 -4.69
CA GLU A 938 -18.19 -16.95 -4.84
C GLU A 938 -18.06 -17.71 -3.49
N ALA A 939 -17.05 -17.39 -2.69
CA ALA A 939 -16.92 -17.92 -1.32
C ALA A 939 -18.05 -17.45 -0.38
N SER A 940 -18.52 -16.20 -0.54
CA SER A 940 -19.65 -15.66 0.23
C SER A 940 -20.97 -16.34 -0.14
N GLU A 941 -21.21 -16.59 -1.43
CA GLU A 941 -22.37 -17.34 -1.92
C GLU A 941 -22.33 -18.80 -1.44
N ARG A 942 -21.18 -19.49 -1.55
CA ARG A 942 -20.97 -20.85 -1.01
C ARG A 942 -21.23 -20.91 0.49
N THR A 943 -20.81 -19.89 1.25
CA THR A 943 -21.08 -19.77 2.69
C THR A 943 -22.57 -19.60 3.00
N GLY A 944 -23.29 -18.76 2.24
CA GLY A 944 -24.74 -18.59 2.38
C GLY A 944 -25.52 -19.87 2.05
N LEU A 945 -25.07 -20.60 1.02
CA LEU A 945 -25.68 -21.87 0.60
C LEU A 945 -25.47 -22.96 1.67
N LEU A 946 -24.26 -23.10 2.19
CA LEU A 946 -23.94 -23.99 3.33
C LEU A 946 -24.73 -23.62 4.60
N HIS A 947 -24.90 -22.33 4.90
CA HIS A 947 -25.72 -21.89 6.04
C HIS A 947 -27.19 -22.30 5.88
N SER A 948 -27.74 -22.21 4.65
CA SER A 948 -29.11 -22.66 4.36
C SER A 948 -29.27 -24.18 4.48
N GLN A 949 -28.30 -24.97 4.00
CA GLN A 949 -28.28 -26.43 4.15
C GLN A 949 -28.17 -26.83 5.62
N ASN A 950 -27.25 -26.22 6.38
CA ASN A 950 -27.05 -26.54 7.78
C ASN A 950 -28.29 -26.19 8.63
N THR A 951 -28.97 -25.07 8.31
CA THR A 951 -30.29 -24.73 8.91
C THR A 951 -31.36 -25.77 8.58
N SER A 952 -31.38 -26.30 7.35
CA SER A 952 -32.28 -27.38 6.95
C SER A 952 -31.98 -28.69 7.71
N LEU A 953 -30.71 -29.10 7.78
CA LEU A 953 -30.24 -30.28 8.52
C LEU A 953 -30.51 -30.18 10.02
N LEU A 954 -30.40 -28.99 10.61
CA LEU A 954 -30.72 -28.76 12.02
C LEU A 954 -32.23 -28.86 12.31
N ASN A 955 -33.08 -28.56 11.32
CA ASN A 955 -34.52 -28.76 11.41
C ASN A 955 -34.93 -30.23 11.17
N THR A 956 -34.28 -30.95 10.24
CA THR A 956 -34.52 -32.40 10.08
C THR A 956 -34.01 -33.19 11.28
N LYS A 957 -32.85 -32.80 11.85
CA LYS A 957 -32.35 -33.34 13.13
C LYS A 957 -33.40 -33.19 14.24
N LYS A 958 -33.91 -31.98 14.48
CA LYS A 958 -34.95 -31.74 15.51
C LYS A 958 -36.21 -32.58 15.30
N LYS A 959 -36.59 -32.83 14.03
CA LYS A 959 -37.70 -33.71 13.71
C LYS A 959 -37.37 -35.17 14.06
N LEU A 960 -36.20 -35.67 13.67
CA LEU A 960 -35.76 -37.02 14.01
C LEU A 960 -35.60 -37.22 15.53
N GLU A 961 -35.17 -36.20 16.27
CA GLU A 961 -35.13 -36.21 17.74
C GLU A 961 -36.56 -36.31 18.33
N ALA A 962 -37.56 -35.65 17.74
CA ALA A 962 -38.96 -35.80 18.14
C ALA A 962 -39.53 -37.19 17.77
N ASP A 963 -39.27 -37.66 16.55
CA ASP A 963 -39.71 -38.98 16.06
C ASP A 963 -39.10 -40.12 16.93
N VAL A 964 -37.82 -40.00 17.34
CA VAL A 964 -37.15 -40.94 18.26
C VAL A 964 -37.75 -40.90 19.67
N ASN A 965 -38.06 -39.72 20.20
CA ASN A 965 -38.71 -39.60 21.51
C ASN A 965 -40.13 -40.20 21.51
N GLN A 966 -40.88 -40.06 20.41
CA GLN A 966 -42.17 -40.72 20.24
C GLN A 966 -42.01 -42.25 20.23
N LEU A 967 -41.10 -42.77 19.41
CA LEU A 967 -40.82 -44.22 19.34
C LEU A 967 -40.35 -44.79 20.68
N HIS A 968 -39.62 -44.01 21.50
CA HIS A 968 -39.25 -44.42 22.86
C HIS A 968 -40.49 -44.61 23.75
N GLY A 969 -41.45 -43.68 23.70
CA GLY A 969 -42.73 -43.79 24.42
C GLY A 969 -43.55 -44.99 23.96
N GLU A 970 -43.66 -45.22 22.65
CA GLU A 970 -44.36 -46.38 22.08
C GLU A 970 -43.71 -47.72 22.52
N VAL A 971 -42.37 -47.77 22.62
CA VAL A 971 -41.64 -48.92 23.16
C VAL A 971 -41.85 -49.10 24.67
N GLU A 972 -41.87 -48.01 25.45
CA GLU A 972 -42.16 -48.08 26.89
C GLU A 972 -43.59 -48.57 27.17
N GLU A 973 -44.58 -48.08 26.42
CA GLU A 973 -45.96 -48.58 26.50
C GLU A 973 -46.05 -50.06 26.11
N ALA A 974 -45.42 -50.49 25.01
CA ALA A 974 -45.39 -51.89 24.58
C ALA A 974 -44.70 -52.82 25.60
N VAL A 975 -43.61 -52.37 26.24
CA VAL A 975 -42.93 -53.10 27.33
C VAL A 975 -43.83 -53.19 28.57
N GLN A 976 -44.58 -52.13 28.89
CA GLN A 976 -45.50 -52.16 30.02
C GLN A 976 -46.74 -53.03 29.74
N GLU A 977 -47.27 -53.04 28.52
CA GLU A 977 -48.30 -53.99 28.10
C GLU A 977 -47.81 -55.45 28.18
N ALA A 978 -46.59 -55.73 27.72
CA ALA A 978 -45.98 -57.06 27.80
C ALA A 978 -45.86 -57.54 29.25
N ARG A 979 -45.40 -56.67 30.18
CA ARG A 979 -45.38 -56.96 31.63
C ARG A 979 -46.79 -57.18 32.19
N ASN A 980 -47.75 -56.36 31.81
CA ASN A 980 -49.16 -56.48 32.23
C ASN A 980 -49.81 -57.77 31.70
N ALA A 981 -49.35 -58.31 30.58
CA ALA A 981 -49.77 -59.61 30.03
C ALA A 981 -49.07 -60.77 30.74
N GLU A 982 -47.77 -60.65 31.04
CA GLU A 982 -47.00 -61.66 31.78
C GLU A 982 -47.54 -61.85 33.20
N GLU A 983 -47.94 -60.77 33.89
CA GLU A 983 -48.64 -60.83 35.17
C GLU A 983 -49.98 -61.60 35.10
N ARG A 984 -50.77 -61.36 34.05
CA ARG A 984 -52.04 -62.06 33.82
C ARG A 984 -51.81 -63.55 33.57
N ALA A 985 -50.80 -63.90 32.77
CA ALA A 985 -50.39 -65.28 32.53
C ALA A 985 -49.92 -65.97 33.82
N LYS A 986 -49.08 -65.32 34.63
CA LYS A 986 -48.62 -65.84 35.94
C LYS A 986 -49.80 -66.10 36.89
N LYS A 987 -50.78 -65.19 36.96
CA LYS A 987 -52.01 -65.35 37.76
C LYS A 987 -52.84 -66.55 37.27
N ALA A 988 -53.10 -66.66 35.97
CA ALA A 988 -53.81 -67.80 35.39
C ALA A 988 -53.11 -69.15 35.66
N VAL A 989 -51.78 -69.21 35.53
CA VAL A 989 -50.99 -70.40 35.85
C VAL A 989 -51.08 -70.78 37.35
N THR A 990 -51.07 -69.80 38.27
CA THR A 990 -51.27 -70.08 39.69
C THR A 990 -52.68 -70.55 40.03
N ASP A 991 -53.72 -69.99 39.39
CA ASP A 991 -55.10 -70.41 39.59
C ASP A 991 -55.36 -71.83 39.05
N VAL A 992 -54.83 -72.17 37.87
CA VAL A 992 -54.85 -73.55 37.33
C VAL A 992 -54.15 -74.52 38.30
N ARG A 993 -52.98 -74.14 38.83
CA ARG A 993 -52.23 -74.97 39.78
C ARG A 993 -52.99 -75.18 41.10
N LEU A 994 -53.65 -74.14 41.62
CA LEU A 994 -54.55 -74.23 42.79
C LEU A 994 -55.78 -75.10 42.51
N SER A 995 -56.34 -75.02 41.30
CA SER A 995 -57.48 -75.84 40.87
C SER A 995 -57.12 -77.33 40.80
N SER A 996 -55.99 -77.69 40.20
CA SER A 996 -55.51 -79.08 40.17
C SER A 996 -55.21 -79.62 41.57
N VAL A 997 -54.62 -78.82 42.48
CA VAL A 997 -54.42 -79.23 43.88
C VAL A 997 -55.76 -79.49 44.58
N ARG A 998 -56.76 -78.61 44.41
CA ARG A 998 -58.13 -78.84 44.92
C ARG A 998 -58.77 -80.11 44.35
N PHE A 999 -58.60 -80.36 43.05
CA PHE A 999 -59.13 -81.55 42.39
C PHE A 999 -58.51 -82.84 42.94
N CYS A 1000 -57.18 -82.86 43.17
CA CYS A 1000 -56.50 -83.99 43.82
C CYS A 1000 -56.98 -84.22 45.25
N VAL A 1001 -57.16 -83.16 46.06
CA VAL A 1001 -57.67 -83.26 47.43
C VAL A 1001 -59.12 -83.79 47.46
N LEU A 1002 -60.00 -83.28 46.60
CA LEU A 1002 -61.38 -83.78 46.46
C LEU A 1002 -61.41 -85.24 46.01
N LYS A 1003 -60.58 -85.62 45.03
CA LYS A 1003 -60.47 -87.00 44.53
C LYS A 1003 -59.92 -87.96 45.59
N GLY A 1004 -59.09 -87.48 46.51
CA GLY A 1004 -58.66 -88.21 47.70
C GLY A 1004 -59.82 -88.46 48.67
N ALA A 1005 -60.50 -87.40 49.11
CA ALA A 1005 -61.61 -87.48 50.06
C ALA A 1005 -62.76 -88.38 49.58
N VAL A 1006 -63.13 -88.31 48.29
CA VAL A 1006 -64.19 -89.15 47.70
C VAL A 1006 -63.81 -90.64 47.67
N MET A 1007 -62.52 -90.99 47.54
CA MET A 1007 -62.08 -92.39 47.64
C MET A 1007 -62.05 -92.90 49.09
N GLU A 1008 -61.86 -92.01 50.07
CA GLU A 1008 -61.87 -92.34 51.50
C GLU A 1008 -63.30 -92.60 52.01
N GLU A 1009 -64.30 -91.81 51.57
CA GLU A 1009 -65.72 -92.07 51.88
C GLU A 1009 -66.28 -93.35 51.22
N MET A 1010 -65.72 -93.80 50.09
CA MET A 1010 -66.19 -95.00 49.38
C MET A 1010 -65.64 -96.34 49.94
N GLY A 1011 -64.77 -96.31 50.95
CA GLY A 1011 -64.33 -97.51 51.68
C GLY A 1011 -63.53 -98.53 50.85
N VAL A 1012 -62.96 -98.12 49.71
CA VAL A 1012 -62.16 -99.00 48.83
C VAL A 1012 -60.72 -99.10 49.37
N PRO A 1013 -60.19 -100.30 49.65
CA PRO A 1013 -58.81 -100.44 50.10
C PRO A 1013 -57.83 -100.04 48.98
N VAL A 1014 -56.99 -99.04 49.25
CA VAL A 1014 -56.05 -98.48 48.25
C VAL A 1014 -54.97 -99.51 47.90
N GLY A 1015 -55.14 -100.16 46.76
CA GLY A 1015 -54.14 -101.05 46.19
C GLY A 1015 -52.90 -100.27 45.72
N LEU A 1016 -51.73 -100.67 46.22
CA LEU A 1016 -50.42 -100.13 45.83
C LEU A 1016 -50.19 -99.94 44.30
N PRO A 1017 -50.73 -100.78 43.38
CA PRO A 1017 -50.57 -100.57 41.95
C PRO A 1017 -51.13 -99.22 41.43
N GLN A 1018 -52.23 -98.70 41.97
CA GLN A 1018 -52.82 -97.45 41.45
C GLN A 1018 -52.08 -96.19 41.90
N ALA A 1019 -51.46 -96.22 43.09
CA ALA A 1019 -50.54 -95.16 43.51
C ALA A 1019 -49.27 -95.13 42.64
N ALA A 1020 -48.76 -96.31 42.25
CA ALA A 1020 -47.63 -96.42 41.33
C ALA A 1020 -47.98 -95.89 39.93
N VAL A 1021 -49.15 -96.24 39.37
CA VAL A 1021 -49.59 -95.73 38.06
C VAL A 1021 -49.77 -94.22 38.07
N MET A 1022 -50.42 -93.63 39.08
CA MET A 1022 -50.52 -92.16 39.15
C MET A 1022 -49.16 -91.48 39.35
N ALA A 1023 -48.23 -92.08 40.12
CA ALA A 1023 -46.87 -91.56 40.23
C ALA A 1023 -46.09 -91.63 38.91
N GLU A 1024 -46.34 -92.66 38.09
CA GLU A 1024 -45.70 -92.82 36.78
C GLU A 1024 -46.36 -91.98 35.67
N GLU A 1025 -47.65 -91.63 35.80
CA GLU A 1025 -48.31 -90.60 35.00
C GLU A 1025 -47.82 -89.19 35.36
N LEU A 1026 -47.77 -88.83 36.65
CA LEU A 1026 -47.15 -87.57 37.12
C LEU A 1026 -45.68 -87.45 36.68
N ARG A 1027 -44.93 -88.55 36.70
CA ARG A 1027 -43.54 -88.58 36.20
C ARG A 1027 -43.48 -88.37 34.69
N LYS A 1028 -44.42 -88.90 33.91
CA LYS A 1028 -44.54 -88.63 32.47
C LYS A 1028 -44.96 -87.18 32.16
N GLU A 1029 -45.84 -86.57 32.96
CA GLU A 1029 -46.13 -85.13 32.87
C GLU A 1029 -44.88 -84.30 33.21
N GLN A 1030 -44.11 -84.70 34.21
CA GLN A 1030 -42.87 -84.03 34.59
C GLN A 1030 -41.76 -84.19 33.53
N ASP A 1031 -41.61 -85.37 32.93
CA ASP A 1031 -40.65 -85.64 31.84
C ASP A 1031 -41.06 -84.95 30.53
N THR A 1032 -42.37 -84.85 30.21
CA THR A 1032 -42.85 -84.08 29.05
C THR A 1032 -42.74 -82.57 29.25
N SER A 1033 -43.00 -82.07 30.47
CA SER A 1033 -42.69 -80.68 30.84
C SER A 1033 -41.19 -80.39 30.68
N GLY A 1034 -40.33 -81.26 31.21
CA GLY A 1034 -38.87 -81.18 31.02
C GLY A 1034 -38.42 -81.40 29.57
N HIS A 1035 -39.23 -82.05 28.71
CA HIS A 1035 -38.96 -82.15 27.28
C HIS A 1035 -39.31 -80.85 26.54
N LEU A 1036 -40.43 -80.22 26.87
CA LEU A 1036 -40.82 -78.91 26.35
C LEU A 1036 -39.83 -77.81 26.77
N GLU A 1037 -39.36 -77.85 28.02
CA GLU A 1037 -38.32 -76.93 28.51
C GLU A 1037 -36.98 -77.11 27.78
N ARG A 1038 -36.61 -78.36 27.45
CA ARG A 1038 -35.46 -78.67 26.57
C ARG A 1038 -35.69 -78.25 25.11
N MET A 1039 -36.91 -78.36 24.57
CA MET A 1039 -37.23 -77.84 23.24
C MET A 1039 -37.14 -76.31 23.18
N LYS A 1040 -37.65 -75.61 24.21
CA LYS A 1040 -37.50 -74.15 24.35
C LYS A 1040 -36.03 -73.76 24.38
N LYS A 1041 -35.21 -74.44 25.17
CA LYS A 1041 -33.77 -74.17 25.25
C LYS A 1041 -33.01 -74.47 23.94
N ASN A 1042 -33.43 -75.51 23.21
CA ASN A 1042 -32.87 -75.80 21.88
C ASN A 1042 -33.29 -74.76 20.82
N LEU A 1043 -34.52 -74.23 20.92
CA LEU A 1043 -34.98 -73.11 20.07
C LEU A 1043 -34.19 -71.83 20.37
N GLU A 1044 -33.97 -71.51 21.64
CA GLU A 1044 -33.14 -70.37 22.09
C GLU A 1044 -31.71 -70.48 21.53
N VAL A 1045 -31.05 -71.63 21.69
CA VAL A 1045 -29.71 -71.90 21.11
C VAL A 1045 -29.73 -71.84 19.57
N SER A 1046 -30.81 -72.29 18.91
CA SER A 1046 -30.92 -72.20 17.45
C SER A 1046 -31.11 -70.76 16.97
N THR A 1047 -31.75 -69.88 17.75
CA THR A 1047 -31.81 -68.43 17.46
C THR A 1047 -30.47 -67.74 17.72
N GLU A 1048 -29.74 -68.14 18.77
CA GLU A 1048 -28.37 -67.64 19.02
C GLU A 1048 -27.40 -68.03 17.89
N MET A 1049 -27.44 -69.29 17.42
CA MET A 1049 -26.62 -69.73 16.28
C MET A 1049 -26.95 -68.99 14.98
N ASN A 1050 -28.23 -68.74 14.69
CA ASN A 1050 -28.61 -67.92 13.53
C ASN A 1050 -28.11 -66.47 13.65
N SER A 1051 -27.99 -65.92 14.86
CA SER A 1051 -27.41 -64.58 15.08
C SER A 1051 -25.89 -64.52 14.89
N PHE A 1052 -25.19 -65.66 15.01
CA PHE A 1052 -23.75 -65.77 14.73
C PHE A 1052 -23.44 -65.97 13.24
N GLY A 1053 -24.20 -66.83 12.55
CA GLY A 1053 -23.99 -67.07 11.11
C GLY A 1053 -24.18 -65.83 10.21
N GLY A 1054 -24.95 -64.85 10.68
CA GLY A 1054 -25.05 -63.53 10.01
C GLY A 1054 -23.75 -62.72 10.05
N LYS A 1055 -22.88 -62.90 11.05
CA LYS A 1055 -21.62 -62.15 11.18
C LYS A 1055 -20.48 -62.73 10.36
N GLU A 1056 -20.37 -64.06 10.33
CA GLU A 1056 -19.37 -64.75 9.48
C GLU A 1056 -19.60 -64.46 7.99
N THR A 1057 -20.85 -64.19 7.58
CA THR A 1057 -21.19 -63.78 6.21
C THR A 1057 -20.91 -62.30 5.93
N GLU A 1058 -21.09 -61.39 6.90
CA GLU A 1058 -20.63 -59.99 6.78
C GLU A 1058 -19.10 -59.88 6.70
N GLU A 1059 -18.35 -60.55 7.59
CA GLU A 1059 -16.87 -60.54 7.55
C GLU A 1059 -16.31 -61.16 6.25
N SER A 1060 -16.92 -62.25 5.75
CA SER A 1060 -16.52 -62.83 4.47
C SER A 1060 -16.68 -61.85 3.30
N VAL A 1061 -17.78 -61.10 3.26
CA VAL A 1061 -18.07 -60.11 2.21
C VAL A 1061 -17.17 -58.87 2.35
N GLU A 1062 -16.81 -58.44 3.56
CA GLU A 1062 -15.78 -57.38 3.75
C GLU A 1062 -14.39 -57.83 3.28
N ILE A 1063 -13.99 -59.08 3.55
CA ILE A 1063 -12.69 -59.62 3.14
C ILE A 1063 -12.62 -59.74 1.60
N GLU A 1064 -13.67 -60.24 0.95
CA GLU A 1064 -13.73 -60.35 -0.51
C GLU A 1064 -13.78 -58.97 -1.20
N ASN A 1065 -14.49 -57.98 -0.61
CA ASN A 1065 -14.46 -56.59 -1.09
C ASN A 1065 -13.13 -55.87 -0.82
N ARG A 1066 -12.33 -56.29 0.18
CA ARG A 1066 -10.98 -55.74 0.40
C ARG A 1066 -10.00 -56.30 -0.63
N ALA A 1067 -10.05 -57.60 -0.91
CA ALA A 1067 -9.23 -58.22 -1.96
C ALA A 1067 -9.51 -57.60 -3.35
N LEU A 1068 -10.76 -57.22 -3.64
CA LEU A 1068 -11.16 -56.49 -4.86
C LEU A 1068 -10.84 -54.98 -4.86
N ARG A 1069 -10.14 -54.46 -3.85
CA ARG A 1069 -9.63 -53.07 -3.80
C ARG A 1069 -8.10 -52.99 -3.76
N GLU A 1070 -7.42 -54.12 -3.63
CA GLU A 1070 -5.95 -54.23 -3.60
C GLU A 1070 -5.39 -54.83 -4.92
N ALA A 1071 -6.24 -54.91 -5.96
CA ALA A 1071 -5.94 -55.41 -7.32
C ALA A 1071 -6.48 -54.47 -8.40
#